data_AF-A0A4V3WUN2-F1
#
_entry.id   AF-A0A4V3WUN2-F1
#
_cell.length_a   1.000
_cell.length_b   1.000
_cell.length_c   1.000
_cell.angle_alpha   90.00
_cell.angle_beta   90.00
_cell.angle_gamma   90.00
#
_symmetry.space_group_name_H-M   'P 1'
#
loop_
_entity.id
_entity.type
_entity.pdbx_description
1 polymer ?
#
loop_
_entity_poly.entity_id
_entity_poly.type
_entity_poly.pdbx_seq_one_letter_code
_entity_poly.pdbx_strand_id
1 'polypeptide(L)'
;MNLLYRPYTWLLRNILSNSSLQDAEKAHKILPPRLRSLGLLPDSCTVTDFYFENDIVENTVMLAGLGGSVRGNLFYLLDELNTSQAFDDYTIYVRTLEHTHDYVQRVIAERDWHRTTPIEDTVEYDRLLTSVKYVLTEVNMPTSWAKKPEQVYINLWHGTPLKHMGCDKNARTDHTMGVKQRDFSWADYLIYPSHYMRDHMLSAYRIGPLVQGSAVMLGYPRTGGLLRALQEGETALRAELAPNGESVFAYMPTWKDYLKPDKVVEECDMFLRFADDHLRDDQILYVNLHHKLDDSIDYSSFRHVKKFPDRCDLYQYLAATDALVTDYSSILFDYLATEKHIVLFCPDYERYRKKRGLYLDFDELPFDIAHTPQEAIKALNRGKTIDDEPAQQEFCSFDSADNAALLSTLLTDAPSSSLAVERLGDSRTPTLMLFIENGADAAHAPLLEGLLAAHCENDYHLYLGCDRQLVEKNRKTAYPLLFDFSVMGVNTEPHWGSLGRRVRRLVEAGHLPFNIAIRYLVREYWLAAQRAWGTSPFAAIVAADVVNPDTLLALALSGCPFALLFGVPLKKAVLEEDRFLKDAVGHALSNSTIVLVPDTDMRTFVHRTFGEDIPVNIAPDVAACEKALKALACKNESEARRP
;
A
#
# COMPACT_ATOMS: atom_id res chain seq x y z
N MET A 1 41.99 -18.43 -4.24
CA MET A 1 40.83 -18.47 -5.15
C MET A 1 40.33 -19.88 -5.54
N ASN A 2 41.09 -20.98 -5.36
CA ASN A 2 40.64 -22.34 -5.78
C ASN A 2 40.10 -23.29 -4.67
N LEU A 3 39.87 -22.81 -3.44
CA LEU A 3 39.35 -23.63 -2.34
C LEU A 3 37.83 -23.51 -2.11
N LEU A 4 37.16 -22.54 -2.74
CA LEU A 4 35.71 -22.32 -2.61
C LEU A 4 34.85 -23.16 -3.59
N TYR A 5 35.47 -23.84 -4.57
CA TYR A 5 34.74 -24.49 -5.65
C TYR A 5 34.29 -25.93 -5.36
N ARG A 6 35.04 -26.67 -4.52
CA ARG A 6 34.83 -28.12 -4.33
C ARG A 6 33.72 -28.50 -3.32
N PRO A 7 33.51 -27.80 -2.19
CA PRO A 7 32.39 -28.11 -1.30
C PRO A 7 31.04 -27.75 -1.94
N TYR A 8 31.01 -26.67 -2.72
CA TYR A 8 29.80 -26.13 -3.34
C TYR A 8 29.30 -27.05 -4.47
N THR A 9 30.14 -27.39 -5.45
CA THR A 9 29.74 -28.28 -6.56
C THR A 9 29.37 -29.70 -6.12
N TRP A 10 29.97 -30.22 -5.04
CA TRP A 10 29.65 -31.54 -4.48
C TRP A 10 28.28 -31.57 -3.79
N LEU A 11 27.92 -30.51 -3.06
CA LEU A 11 26.63 -30.39 -2.39
C LEU A 11 25.49 -30.22 -3.42
N LEU A 12 25.72 -29.44 -4.49
CA LEU A 12 24.75 -29.24 -5.57
C LEU A 12 24.48 -30.51 -6.40
N ARG A 13 25.48 -31.39 -6.57
CA ARG A 13 25.31 -32.68 -7.26
C ARG A 13 24.46 -33.69 -6.48
N ASN A 14 24.49 -33.65 -5.15
CA ASN A 14 23.81 -34.64 -4.32
C ASN A 14 22.38 -34.23 -3.91
N ILE A 15 22.02 -32.95 -3.98
CA ILE A 15 20.68 -32.47 -3.61
C ILE A 15 19.72 -32.39 -4.82
N LEU A 16 20.24 -32.21 -6.04
CA LEU A 16 19.43 -31.78 -7.20
C LEU A 16 19.50 -32.73 -8.40
N SER A 17 20.02 -33.96 -8.23
CA SER A 17 20.17 -34.89 -9.35
C SER A 17 18.85 -35.50 -9.83
N ASN A 18 17.73 -35.24 -9.13
CA ASN A 18 16.37 -35.60 -9.51
C ASN A 18 15.45 -34.78 -8.61
N SER A 19 14.73 -33.77 -9.11
CA SER A 19 13.81 -33.08 -8.21
C SER A 19 12.83 -32.10 -8.83
N SER A 20 11.58 -32.25 -8.38
CA SER A 20 10.46 -31.31 -8.48
C SER A 20 10.70 -30.04 -7.64
N LEU A 21 9.79 -29.06 -7.73
CA LEU A 21 9.80 -27.82 -6.93
C LEU A 21 10.06 -28.04 -5.42
N GLN A 22 9.61 -29.18 -4.87
CA GLN A 22 9.72 -29.52 -3.44
C GLN A 22 11.16 -29.78 -2.96
N ASP A 23 12.08 -30.26 -3.78
CA ASP A 23 13.46 -30.43 -3.33
C ASP A 23 14.28 -29.15 -3.49
N ALA A 24 13.89 -28.27 -4.43
CA ALA A 24 14.42 -26.90 -4.49
C ALA A 24 14.01 -26.10 -3.23
N GLU A 25 12.81 -26.34 -2.70
CA GLU A 25 12.34 -25.82 -1.41
C GLU A 25 13.24 -26.22 -0.24
N LYS A 26 13.44 -27.54 -0.07
CA LYS A 26 14.29 -28.08 0.98
C LYS A 26 15.73 -27.58 0.85
N ALA A 27 16.24 -27.49 -0.37
CA ALA A 27 17.58 -26.97 -0.63
C ALA A 27 17.71 -25.51 -0.15
N HIS A 28 16.76 -24.63 -0.45
CA HIS A 28 16.82 -23.23 -0.05
C HIS A 28 16.66 -23.00 1.45
N LYS A 29 15.93 -23.87 2.17
CA LYS A 29 15.83 -23.77 3.64
C LYS A 29 17.11 -24.25 4.36
N ILE A 30 17.81 -25.23 3.79
CA ILE A 30 18.97 -25.87 4.45
C ILE A 30 20.31 -25.28 4.00
N LEU A 31 20.42 -24.89 2.72
CA LEU A 31 21.68 -24.54 2.09
C LEU A 31 22.26 -23.22 2.59
N PRO A 32 21.54 -22.08 2.63
CA PRO A 32 22.12 -20.81 3.08
C PRO A 32 22.63 -20.85 4.53
N PRO A 33 21.89 -21.37 5.53
CA PRO A 33 22.41 -21.49 6.90
C PRO A 33 23.68 -22.34 6.97
N ARG A 34 23.72 -23.46 6.22
CA ARG A 34 24.90 -24.33 6.14
C ARG A 34 26.09 -23.67 5.45
N LEU A 35 25.86 -22.82 4.45
CA LEU A 35 26.92 -22.07 3.79
C LEU A 35 27.48 -20.98 4.70
N ARG A 36 26.64 -20.30 5.50
CA ARG A 36 27.10 -19.35 6.52
C ARG A 36 27.96 -20.02 7.59
N SER A 37 27.55 -21.17 8.11
CA SER A 37 28.36 -21.91 9.10
C SER A 37 29.71 -22.38 8.57
N LEU A 38 29.86 -22.47 7.25
CA LEU A 38 31.12 -22.75 6.56
C LEU A 38 31.91 -21.49 6.14
N GLY A 39 31.44 -20.28 6.47
CA GLY A 39 32.05 -19.01 6.07
C GLY A 39 31.93 -18.67 4.58
N LEU A 40 30.98 -19.32 3.88
CA LEU A 40 30.79 -19.19 2.43
C LEU A 40 29.76 -18.12 2.05
N LEU A 41 28.97 -17.63 2.99
CA LEU A 41 28.08 -16.48 2.87
C LEU A 41 28.38 -15.50 4.02
N PRO A 42 28.09 -14.19 3.86
CA PRO A 42 28.24 -13.24 4.96
C PRO A 42 27.32 -13.61 6.12
N ASP A 43 27.70 -13.24 7.34
CA ASP A 43 26.85 -13.46 8.53
C ASP A 43 25.59 -12.58 8.51
N SER A 44 25.65 -11.42 7.85
CA SER A 44 24.48 -10.54 7.66
C SER A 44 23.44 -11.18 6.74
N CYS A 45 22.19 -11.28 7.20
CA CYS A 45 21.04 -11.69 6.40
C CYS A 45 20.34 -10.48 5.76
N THR A 46 19.75 -10.68 4.58
CA THR A 46 18.80 -9.73 3.98
C THR A 46 17.36 -10.14 4.30
N VAL A 47 16.40 -9.25 4.04
CA VAL A 47 14.97 -9.60 4.13
C VAL A 47 14.59 -10.80 3.25
N THR A 48 15.25 -11.00 2.12
CA THR A 48 15.04 -12.19 1.26
C THR A 48 15.58 -13.45 1.90
N ASP A 49 16.72 -13.36 2.60
CA ASP A 49 17.23 -14.48 3.37
C ASP A 49 16.22 -14.84 4.48
N PHE A 50 15.73 -13.85 5.23
CA PHE A 50 14.70 -14.06 6.25
C PHE A 50 13.40 -14.66 5.70
N TYR A 51 12.95 -14.21 4.52
CA TYR A 51 11.76 -14.75 3.87
C TYR A 51 11.88 -16.27 3.64
N PHE A 52 13.01 -16.77 3.15
CA PHE A 52 13.17 -18.20 2.90
C PHE A 52 13.59 -19.03 4.13
N GLU A 53 14.30 -18.41 5.08
CA GLU A 53 14.86 -19.10 6.25
C GLU A 53 13.87 -19.18 7.42
N ASN A 54 13.01 -18.18 7.62
CA ASN A 54 12.08 -18.12 8.76
C ASN A 54 10.75 -18.83 8.47
N ASP A 55 10.25 -19.57 9.45
CA ASP A 55 8.86 -20.04 9.46
C ASP A 55 7.92 -18.98 10.03
N ILE A 56 6.63 -19.07 9.73
CA ILE A 56 5.62 -18.25 10.39
C ILE A 56 5.46 -18.72 11.84
N VAL A 57 5.41 -17.75 12.76
CA VAL A 57 5.16 -17.96 14.18
C VAL A 57 3.70 -17.59 14.45
N GLU A 58 2.88 -18.58 14.80
CA GLU A 58 1.48 -18.35 15.17
C GLU A 58 1.36 -17.41 16.39
N ASN A 59 0.19 -16.77 16.54
CA ASN A 59 -0.11 -15.83 17.63
C ASN A 59 0.89 -14.66 17.74
N THR A 60 1.41 -14.20 16.60
CA THR A 60 2.28 -13.01 16.55
C THR A 60 1.73 -11.94 15.62
N VAL A 61 1.84 -10.68 16.06
CA VAL A 61 1.23 -9.53 15.39
C VAL A 61 2.30 -8.47 15.15
N MET A 62 2.33 -7.89 13.94
CA MET A 62 3.10 -6.68 13.64
C MET A 62 2.15 -5.54 13.28
N LEU A 63 2.25 -4.42 14.00
CA LEU A 63 1.49 -3.20 13.78
C LEU A 63 2.38 -2.10 13.22
N ALA A 64 1.96 -1.43 12.15
CA ALA A 64 2.66 -0.28 11.58
C ALA A 64 1.71 0.92 11.40
N GLY A 65 1.88 1.94 12.25
CA GLY A 65 1.02 3.12 12.29
C GLY A 65 1.63 4.36 11.64
N LEU A 66 0.78 5.37 11.44
CA LEU A 66 1.22 6.66 10.89
C LEU A 66 2.34 7.30 11.70
N GLY A 67 3.47 7.57 11.04
CA GLY A 67 4.64 8.20 11.66
C GLY A 67 5.40 7.29 12.63
N GLY A 68 5.16 5.98 12.62
CA GLY A 68 5.78 5.04 13.55
C GLY A 68 5.38 5.28 15.01
N SER A 69 4.14 5.68 15.25
CA SER A 69 3.60 5.95 16.58
C SER A 69 2.36 5.09 16.86
N VAL A 70 1.87 5.13 18.11
CA VAL A 70 0.72 4.35 18.62
C VAL A 70 -0.43 5.27 19.02
N ARG A 71 -0.99 5.98 18.03
CA ARG A 71 -2.12 6.91 18.22
C ARG A 71 -3.32 6.50 17.39
N GLY A 72 -4.51 6.99 17.72
CA GLY A 72 -5.71 6.71 16.93
C GLY A 72 -5.93 5.20 16.80
N ASN A 73 -5.99 4.66 15.57
CA ASN A 73 -6.40 3.26 15.38
C ASN A 73 -5.49 2.27 16.13
N LEU A 74 -4.18 2.46 16.06
CA LEU A 74 -3.23 1.58 16.72
C LEU A 74 -3.34 1.66 18.25
N PHE A 75 -3.67 2.83 18.81
CA PHE A 75 -3.82 2.99 20.25
C PHE A 75 -4.93 2.08 20.77
N TYR A 76 -6.14 2.21 20.22
CA TYR A 76 -7.31 1.44 20.68
C TYR A 76 -7.21 -0.04 20.32
N LEU A 77 -6.57 -0.38 19.21
CA LEU A 77 -6.33 -1.76 18.85
C LEU A 77 -5.29 -2.43 19.78
N LEU A 78 -4.22 -1.73 20.14
CA LEU A 78 -3.26 -2.23 21.14
C LEU A 78 -3.91 -2.39 22.50
N ASP A 79 -4.78 -1.46 22.90
CA ASP A 79 -5.54 -1.59 24.15
C ASP A 79 -6.33 -2.89 24.18
N GLU A 80 -7.16 -3.14 23.16
CA GLU A 80 -7.93 -4.39 23.01
C GLU A 80 -7.04 -5.64 23.07
N LEU A 81 -5.96 -5.67 22.29
CA LEU A 81 -5.07 -6.85 22.19
C LEU A 81 -4.30 -7.13 23.49
N ASN A 82 -4.10 -6.13 24.35
CA ASN A 82 -3.43 -6.32 25.64
C ASN A 82 -4.42 -6.58 26.79
N THR A 83 -5.68 -6.14 26.68
CA THR A 83 -6.68 -6.30 27.75
C THR A 83 -7.58 -7.53 27.58
N SER A 84 -7.78 -7.99 26.35
CA SER A 84 -8.67 -9.13 26.07
C SER A 84 -7.97 -10.47 26.34
N GLN A 85 -8.69 -11.38 26.99
CA GLN A 85 -8.22 -12.73 27.29
C GLN A 85 -8.03 -13.60 26.04
N ALA A 86 -8.68 -13.22 24.93
CA ALA A 86 -8.56 -13.94 23.66
C ALA A 86 -7.14 -13.89 23.08
N PHE A 87 -6.30 -12.97 23.56
CA PHE A 87 -4.95 -12.73 23.06
C PHE A 87 -3.87 -12.98 24.12
N ASP A 88 -4.18 -13.73 25.19
CA ASP A 88 -3.26 -13.98 26.32
C ASP A 88 -1.92 -14.62 25.89
N ASP A 89 -1.95 -15.42 24.82
CA ASP A 89 -0.79 -16.09 24.26
C ASP A 89 -0.18 -15.36 23.05
N TYR A 90 -0.64 -14.13 22.76
CA TYR A 90 -0.14 -13.35 21.64
C TYR A 90 1.11 -12.56 22.01
N THR A 91 2.05 -12.48 21.06
CA THR A 91 3.17 -11.53 21.10
C THR A 91 2.96 -10.43 20.08
N ILE A 92 3.00 -9.18 20.53
CA ILE A 92 2.67 -8.02 19.70
C ILE A 92 3.93 -7.18 19.48
N TYR A 93 4.19 -6.85 18.22
CA TYR A 93 5.26 -5.95 17.82
C TYR A 93 4.67 -4.70 17.20
N VAL A 94 5.26 -3.54 17.50
CA VAL A 94 4.87 -2.27 16.87
C VAL A 94 6.08 -1.58 16.24
N ARG A 95 5.95 -1.20 14.97
CA ARG A 95 7.00 -0.44 14.27
C ARG A 95 7.07 0.97 14.83
N THR A 96 8.28 1.37 15.22
CA THR A 96 8.59 2.72 15.69
C THR A 96 9.71 3.36 14.86
N LEU A 97 9.86 4.67 14.97
CA LEU A 97 10.97 5.43 14.39
C LEU A 97 11.80 6.04 15.52
N GLU A 98 13.04 6.43 15.22
CA GLU A 98 13.96 7.04 16.20
C GLU A 98 13.30 8.15 17.04
N HIS A 99 12.57 9.06 16.38
CA HIS A 99 11.92 10.20 17.05
C HIS A 99 10.61 9.86 17.79
N THR A 100 10.08 8.64 17.64
CA THR A 100 8.85 8.19 18.32
C THR A 100 9.07 7.04 19.28
N HIS A 101 10.23 6.38 19.26
CA HIS A 101 10.49 5.16 20.02
C HIS A 101 10.30 5.37 21.53
N ASP A 102 10.94 6.39 22.09
CA ASP A 102 10.84 6.71 23.53
C ASP A 102 9.40 7.07 23.94
N TYR A 103 8.67 7.77 23.08
CA TYR A 103 7.26 8.09 23.33
C TYR A 103 6.42 6.81 23.39
N VAL A 104 6.56 5.93 22.40
CA VAL A 104 5.82 4.67 22.33
C VAL A 104 6.15 3.76 23.51
N GLN A 105 7.42 3.68 23.92
CA GLN A 105 7.83 2.94 25.12
C GLN A 105 7.14 3.46 26.39
N ARG A 106 7.03 4.78 26.55
CA ARG A 106 6.29 5.36 27.69
C ARG A 106 4.82 4.99 27.66
N VAL A 107 4.16 5.11 26.51
CA VAL A 107 2.74 4.74 26.36
C VAL A 107 2.52 3.25 26.70
N ILE A 108 3.38 2.36 26.20
CA ILE A 108 3.32 0.91 26.51
C ILE A 108 3.40 0.68 28.03
N ALA A 109 4.31 1.37 28.72
CA ALA A 109 4.47 1.24 30.16
C ALA A 109 3.29 1.82 30.96
N GLU A 110 2.80 3.00 30.57
CA GLU A 110 1.67 3.68 31.24
C GLU A 110 0.35 2.92 31.09
N ARG A 111 0.18 2.23 29.96
CA ARG A 111 -1.03 1.43 29.66
C ARG A 111 -0.93 -0.04 30.07
N ASP A 112 0.21 -0.47 30.63
CA ASP A 112 0.48 -1.87 30.96
C ASP A 112 0.27 -2.82 29.77
N TRP A 113 0.71 -2.40 28.58
CA TRP A 113 0.68 -3.20 27.35
C TRP A 113 1.81 -4.24 27.35
N HIS A 114 1.79 -5.12 28.35
CA HIS A 114 2.82 -6.10 28.68
C HIS A 114 3.13 -7.11 27.56
N ARG A 115 2.28 -7.25 26.54
CA ARG A 115 2.48 -8.13 25.38
C ARG A 115 3.15 -7.41 24.20
N THR A 116 3.36 -6.11 24.31
CA THR A 116 3.75 -5.24 23.20
C THR A 116 5.20 -4.84 23.28
N THR A 117 5.94 -5.09 22.21
CA THR A 117 7.36 -4.70 22.06
C THR A 117 7.52 -3.69 20.91
N PRO A 118 8.07 -2.49 21.17
CA PRO A 118 8.36 -1.54 20.11
C PRO A 118 9.65 -1.91 19.37
N ILE A 119 9.62 -1.86 18.04
CA ILE A 119 10.73 -2.23 17.17
C ILE A 119 11.18 -1.00 16.37
N GLU A 120 12.36 -0.47 16.71
CA GLU A 120 13.01 0.63 15.99
C GLU A 120 14.00 0.12 14.94
N ASP A 121 14.80 -0.89 15.29
CA ASP A 121 15.82 -1.43 14.41
C ASP A 121 15.20 -2.00 13.12
N THR A 122 15.69 -1.54 11.98
CA THR A 122 15.14 -1.88 10.68
C THR A 122 15.41 -3.34 10.30
N VAL A 123 16.55 -3.89 10.70
CA VAL A 123 16.90 -5.29 10.37
C VAL A 123 16.03 -6.24 11.16
N GLU A 124 15.81 -5.95 12.44
CA GLU A 124 14.91 -6.72 13.31
C GLU A 124 13.46 -6.59 12.86
N TYR A 125 13.02 -5.39 12.44
CA TYR A 125 11.70 -5.21 11.84
C TYR A 125 11.53 -6.05 10.57
N ASP A 126 12.48 -5.98 9.63
CA ASP A 126 12.46 -6.80 8.41
C ASP A 126 12.44 -8.30 8.74
N ARG A 127 13.21 -8.73 9.74
CA ARG A 127 13.25 -10.12 10.21
C ARG A 127 11.88 -10.56 10.74
N LEU A 128 11.32 -9.83 11.70
CA LEU A 128 10.03 -10.14 12.32
C LEU A 128 8.89 -10.09 11.31
N LEU A 129 8.89 -9.11 10.41
CA LEU A 129 7.85 -8.94 9.40
C LEU A 129 7.74 -10.15 8.44
N THR A 130 8.81 -10.93 8.28
CA THR A 130 8.81 -12.18 7.49
C THR A 130 8.39 -13.43 8.27
N SER A 131 8.17 -13.33 9.58
CA SER A 131 7.83 -14.44 10.46
C SER A 131 6.52 -14.25 11.22
N VAL A 132 6.00 -13.02 11.35
CA VAL A 132 4.75 -12.82 12.10
C VAL A 132 3.54 -13.41 11.37
N LYS A 133 2.54 -13.88 12.12
CA LYS A 133 1.28 -14.39 11.54
C LYS A 133 0.39 -13.28 11.00
N TYR A 134 0.20 -12.21 11.78
CA TYR A 134 -0.70 -11.11 11.45
C TYR A 134 0.10 -9.82 11.21
N VAL A 135 -0.20 -9.12 10.11
CA VAL A 135 0.38 -7.82 9.78
C VAL A 135 -0.75 -6.82 9.63
N LEU A 136 -0.76 -5.77 10.45
CA LEU A 136 -1.76 -4.71 10.47
C LEU A 136 -1.10 -3.37 10.19
N THR A 137 -1.61 -2.62 9.21
CA THR A 137 -0.96 -1.36 8.79
C THR A 137 -1.93 -0.25 8.45
N GLU A 138 -1.52 0.99 8.74
CA GLU A 138 -2.11 2.22 8.21
C GLU A 138 -1.22 2.88 7.12
N VAL A 139 -0.03 2.33 6.91
CA VAL A 139 1.04 2.85 6.04
C VAL A 139 1.42 1.86 4.96
N ASN A 140 2.20 2.34 3.98
CA ASN A 140 2.78 1.46 2.98
C ASN A 140 3.83 0.53 3.62
N MET A 141 3.87 -0.71 3.15
CA MET A 141 4.86 -1.69 3.57
C MET A 141 6.20 -1.46 2.83
N PRO A 142 7.34 -1.85 3.43
CA PRO A 142 8.64 -1.73 2.78
C PRO A 142 8.64 -2.37 1.39
N THR A 143 9.28 -1.74 0.40
CA THR A 143 9.32 -2.31 -0.97
C THR A 143 10.07 -3.64 -1.04
N SER A 144 10.94 -3.90 -0.07
CA SER A 144 11.75 -5.09 0.09
C SER A 144 11.00 -6.27 0.73
N TRP A 145 9.85 -6.01 1.39
CA TRP A 145 9.02 -7.06 1.95
C TRP A 145 8.07 -7.65 0.90
N ALA A 146 7.71 -8.91 1.07
CA ALA A 146 6.63 -9.57 0.35
C ALA A 146 5.86 -10.44 1.33
N LYS A 147 4.53 -10.44 1.23
CA LYS A 147 3.65 -11.26 2.04
C LYS A 147 3.90 -12.75 1.78
N LYS A 148 3.94 -13.56 2.85
CA LYS A 148 3.88 -15.03 2.74
C LYS A 148 2.44 -15.52 2.68
N PRO A 149 2.13 -16.62 1.96
CA PRO A 149 0.78 -17.18 1.89
C PRO A 149 0.13 -17.46 3.25
N GLU A 150 0.93 -17.81 4.25
CA GLU A 150 0.47 -18.17 5.59
C GLU A 150 0.20 -16.95 6.50
N GLN A 151 0.60 -15.75 6.07
CA GLN A 151 0.34 -14.49 6.78
C GLN A 151 -1.05 -13.95 6.48
N VAL A 152 -1.64 -13.30 7.47
CA VAL A 152 -2.85 -12.51 7.32
C VAL A 152 -2.47 -11.03 7.35
N TYR A 153 -2.74 -10.31 6.26
CA TYR A 153 -2.42 -8.91 6.09
C TYR A 153 -3.68 -8.04 6.02
N ILE A 154 -3.78 -7.10 6.96
CA ILE A 154 -4.94 -6.23 7.16
C ILE A 154 -4.48 -4.78 6.96
N ASN A 155 -5.06 -4.11 5.97
CA ASN A 155 -4.82 -2.70 5.73
C ASN A 155 -6.00 -1.89 6.28
N LEU A 156 -5.71 -1.10 7.31
CA LEU A 156 -6.70 -0.22 7.93
C LEU A 156 -6.87 1.07 7.13
N TRP A 157 -5.85 1.50 6.39
CA TRP A 157 -5.78 2.89 5.92
C TRP A 157 -5.88 3.88 7.10
N HIS A 158 -6.29 5.13 6.87
CA HIS A 158 -6.22 6.18 7.89
C HIS A 158 -7.25 7.29 7.74
N GLY A 159 -8.40 7.02 7.11
CA GLY A 159 -9.50 7.98 7.04
C GLY A 159 -10.32 7.92 5.75
N THR A 160 -11.57 8.33 5.88
CA THR A 160 -12.50 8.50 4.76
C THR A 160 -12.05 9.64 3.85
N PRO A 161 -11.99 9.44 2.53
CA PRO A 161 -11.49 10.47 1.61
C PRO A 161 -12.46 11.63 1.46
N LEU A 162 -11.95 12.84 1.61
CA LEU A 162 -12.64 14.07 1.20
C LEU A 162 -12.01 14.67 -0.06
N LYS A 163 -10.67 14.61 -0.10
CA LYS A 163 -9.84 15.07 -1.21
C LYS A 163 -9.51 13.92 -2.15
N HIS A 164 -9.25 14.24 -3.41
CA HIS A 164 -8.80 13.24 -4.37
C HIS A 164 -7.52 12.53 -3.88
N MET A 165 -7.51 11.21 -4.05
CA MET A 165 -6.40 10.33 -3.67
C MET A 165 -5.95 9.47 -4.85
N GLY A 166 -4.89 8.70 -4.65
CA GLY A 166 -4.40 7.80 -5.69
C GLY A 166 -4.15 8.50 -7.03
N CYS A 167 -4.66 7.89 -8.08
CA CYS A 167 -4.61 8.37 -9.46
C CYS A 167 -5.49 9.62 -9.68
N ASP A 168 -6.47 9.90 -8.82
CA ASP A 168 -7.36 11.05 -8.95
C ASP A 168 -6.71 12.37 -8.48
N LYS A 169 -5.68 12.30 -7.63
CA LYS A 169 -5.01 13.50 -7.07
C LYS A 169 -4.34 14.32 -8.18
N ASN A 170 -3.69 13.65 -9.12
CA ASN A 170 -2.99 14.22 -10.27
C ASN A 170 -2.67 13.09 -11.26
N ALA A 171 -3.35 13.05 -12.40
CA ALA A 171 -3.12 12.03 -13.45
C ALA A 171 -1.61 11.88 -13.81
N ARG A 172 -0.84 12.98 -13.73
CA ARG A 172 0.60 13.05 -14.05
C ARG A 172 1.53 12.17 -13.18
N THR A 173 1.00 11.46 -12.19
CA THR A 173 1.80 10.62 -11.27
C THR A 173 1.21 9.22 -11.06
N ASP A 174 0.29 8.77 -11.91
CA ASP A 174 -0.39 7.46 -11.75
C ASP A 174 0.60 6.29 -11.63
N HIS A 175 1.65 6.28 -12.47
CA HIS A 175 2.73 5.29 -12.41
C HIS A 175 3.49 5.25 -11.06
N THR A 176 3.35 6.26 -10.19
CA THR A 176 3.97 6.23 -8.86
C THR A 176 3.12 5.51 -7.81
N MET A 177 1.88 5.11 -8.15
CA MET A 177 0.95 4.46 -7.24
C MET A 177 1.18 2.95 -7.07
N GLY A 178 2.01 2.32 -7.90
CA GLY A 178 2.14 0.85 -7.92
C GLY A 178 2.56 0.22 -6.60
N VAL A 179 3.35 0.92 -5.75
CA VAL A 179 3.65 0.45 -4.39
C VAL A 179 2.37 0.29 -3.56
N LYS A 180 1.46 1.27 -3.63
CA LYS A 180 0.18 1.21 -2.90
C LYS A 180 -0.75 0.16 -3.51
N GLN A 181 -0.84 0.10 -4.83
CA GLN A 181 -1.66 -0.89 -5.53
C GLN A 181 -1.23 -2.32 -5.19
N ARG A 182 0.08 -2.57 -5.13
CA ARG A 182 0.67 -3.83 -4.68
C ARG A 182 0.34 -4.11 -3.21
N ASP A 183 0.50 -3.13 -2.34
CA ASP A 183 0.15 -3.31 -0.93
C ASP A 183 -1.33 -3.68 -0.82
N PHE A 184 -2.23 -2.99 -1.51
CA PHE A 184 -3.64 -3.38 -1.53
C PHE A 184 -3.89 -4.77 -2.11
N SER A 185 -3.15 -5.20 -3.15
CA SER A 185 -3.34 -6.53 -3.73
C SER A 185 -2.88 -7.68 -2.82
N TRP A 186 -1.99 -7.42 -1.86
CA TRP A 186 -1.63 -8.38 -0.81
C TRP A 186 -2.66 -8.52 0.31
N ALA A 187 -3.52 -7.51 0.51
CA ALA A 187 -4.41 -7.47 1.65
C ALA A 187 -5.41 -8.63 1.63
N ASP A 188 -5.50 -9.36 2.74
CA ASP A 188 -6.61 -10.28 2.99
C ASP A 188 -7.85 -9.50 3.39
N TYR A 189 -7.66 -8.40 4.13
CA TYR A 189 -8.72 -7.53 4.59
C TYR A 189 -8.38 -6.05 4.38
N LEU A 190 -9.29 -5.32 3.76
CA LEU A 190 -9.28 -3.85 3.66
C LEU A 190 -10.41 -3.29 4.53
N ILE A 191 -10.10 -2.41 5.47
CA ILE A 191 -11.10 -1.89 6.42
C ILE A 191 -11.73 -0.61 5.87
N TYR A 192 -13.07 -0.54 5.84
CA TYR A 192 -13.82 0.60 5.36
C TYR A 192 -14.99 0.95 6.29
N PRO A 193 -15.03 2.17 6.88
CA PRO A 193 -16.15 2.63 7.71
C PRO A 193 -17.47 2.88 6.95
N SER A 194 -17.43 2.92 5.61
CA SER A 194 -18.60 3.19 4.77
C SER A 194 -18.41 2.67 3.34
N HIS A 195 -19.53 2.43 2.65
CA HIS A 195 -19.50 2.08 1.22
C HIS A 195 -18.90 3.20 0.38
N TYR A 196 -19.15 4.46 0.77
CA TYR A 196 -18.51 5.63 0.18
C TYR A 196 -16.98 5.50 0.19
N MET A 197 -16.38 5.18 1.34
CA MET A 197 -14.94 5.01 1.43
C MET A 197 -14.46 3.83 0.57
N ARG A 198 -15.13 2.67 0.65
CA ARG A 198 -14.78 1.48 -0.14
C ARG A 198 -14.71 1.81 -1.62
N ASP A 199 -15.76 2.41 -2.17
CA ASP A 199 -15.89 2.65 -3.61
C ASP A 199 -14.85 3.66 -4.11
N HIS A 200 -14.64 4.74 -3.37
CA HIS A 200 -13.61 5.73 -3.71
C HIS A 200 -12.19 5.17 -3.58
N MET A 201 -11.91 4.35 -2.57
CA MET A 201 -10.59 3.71 -2.42
C MET A 201 -10.30 2.73 -3.57
N LEU A 202 -11.26 1.88 -3.93
CA LEU A 202 -11.08 0.91 -5.01
C LEU A 202 -10.92 1.60 -6.37
N SER A 203 -11.68 2.67 -6.61
CA SER A 203 -11.64 3.45 -7.84
C SER A 203 -10.38 4.31 -7.95
N ALA A 204 -10.08 5.13 -6.93
CA ALA A 204 -9.00 6.10 -6.95
C ALA A 204 -7.62 5.45 -7.10
N TYR A 205 -7.44 4.24 -6.56
CA TYR A 205 -6.22 3.47 -6.73
C TYR A 205 -6.26 2.49 -7.91
N ARG A 206 -7.41 2.35 -8.59
CA ARG A 206 -7.63 1.37 -9.67
C ARG A 206 -7.20 -0.03 -9.23
N ILE A 207 -7.76 -0.50 -8.12
CA ILE A 207 -7.38 -1.78 -7.49
C ILE A 207 -8.51 -2.80 -7.43
N GLY A 208 -9.75 -2.43 -7.76
CA GLY A 208 -10.89 -3.36 -7.72
C GLY A 208 -10.62 -4.72 -8.41
N PRO A 209 -10.10 -4.74 -9.64
CA PRO A 209 -9.70 -5.97 -10.34
C PRO A 209 -8.42 -6.64 -9.81
N LEU A 210 -7.59 -5.92 -9.02
CA LEU A 210 -6.29 -6.40 -8.55
C LEU A 210 -6.34 -7.07 -7.17
N VAL A 211 -7.33 -6.73 -6.35
CA VAL A 211 -7.43 -7.25 -4.98
C VAL A 211 -8.24 -8.55 -4.98
N GLN A 212 -7.67 -9.58 -4.34
CA GLN A 212 -8.35 -10.85 -4.09
C GLN A 212 -8.80 -11.00 -2.63
N GLY A 213 -8.52 -10.04 -1.75
CA GLY A 213 -8.99 -10.06 -0.36
C GLY A 213 -10.48 -9.72 -0.21
N SER A 214 -10.84 -9.25 0.99
CA SER A 214 -12.20 -8.83 1.33
C SER A 214 -12.21 -7.40 1.85
N ALA A 215 -13.26 -6.66 1.54
CA ALA A 215 -13.61 -5.44 2.26
C ALA A 215 -14.33 -5.81 3.55
N VAL A 216 -13.87 -5.27 4.67
CA VAL A 216 -14.54 -5.37 5.97
C VAL A 216 -15.20 -4.03 6.24
N MET A 217 -16.53 -4.04 6.17
CA MET A 217 -17.34 -2.86 6.43
C MET A 217 -17.44 -2.68 7.95
N LEU A 218 -16.51 -1.91 8.49
CA LEU A 218 -16.31 -1.70 9.92
C LEU A 218 -15.70 -0.31 10.13
N GLY A 219 -16.25 0.40 11.10
CA GLY A 219 -15.70 1.66 11.58
C GLY A 219 -14.29 1.54 12.12
N TYR A 220 -13.62 2.66 12.27
CA TYR A 220 -12.23 2.66 12.74
C TYR A 220 -12.11 2.41 14.25
N PRO A 221 -11.06 1.72 14.73
CA PRO A 221 -10.81 1.58 16.16
C PRO A 221 -10.76 2.92 16.90
N ARG A 222 -10.21 3.99 16.29
CA ARG A 222 -10.20 5.34 16.89
C ARG A 222 -11.59 5.96 17.03
N THR A 223 -12.47 5.74 16.06
CA THR A 223 -13.86 6.20 16.12
C THR A 223 -14.64 5.41 17.18
N GLY A 224 -14.36 4.11 17.30
CA GLY A 224 -14.93 3.30 18.38
C GLY A 224 -14.45 3.75 19.75
N GLY A 225 -13.19 4.12 19.89
CA GLY A 225 -12.65 4.74 21.09
C GLY A 225 -13.33 6.05 21.50
N LEU A 226 -13.61 6.90 20.52
CA LEU A 226 -14.39 8.14 20.68
C LEU A 226 -15.82 7.86 21.17
N LEU A 227 -16.52 6.92 20.52
CA LEU A 227 -17.88 6.52 20.89
C LEU A 227 -17.94 5.84 22.27
N ARG A 228 -16.92 5.07 22.63
CA ARG A 228 -16.81 4.47 23.96
C ARG A 228 -16.65 5.53 25.05
N ALA A 229 -15.79 6.52 24.84
CA ALA A 229 -15.61 7.62 25.78
C ALA A 229 -16.91 8.44 25.98
N LEU A 230 -17.70 8.63 24.93
CA LEU A 230 -19.06 9.21 25.00
C LEU A 230 -20.00 8.36 25.89
N GLN A 231 -19.98 7.03 25.72
CA GLN A 231 -20.85 6.11 26.47
C GLN A 231 -20.48 5.98 27.95
N GLU A 232 -19.18 5.94 28.26
CA GLU A 232 -18.66 5.80 29.64
C GLU A 232 -18.81 7.10 30.45
N GLY A 233 -19.01 8.23 29.76
CA GLY A 233 -19.21 9.53 30.36
C GLY A 233 -17.91 10.33 30.43
N GLU A 234 -17.95 11.56 29.93
CA GLU A 234 -16.78 12.41 29.72
C GLU A 234 -16.37 13.19 30.97
N THR A 235 -16.94 12.92 32.14
CA THR A 235 -16.91 13.85 33.30
C THR A 235 -15.50 14.25 33.73
N ALA A 236 -14.56 13.30 33.80
CA ALA A 236 -13.18 13.60 34.22
C ALA A 236 -12.42 14.42 33.16
N LEU A 237 -12.54 14.03 31.88
CA LEU A 237 -11.92 14.75 30.76
C LEU A 237 -12.55 16.14 30.59
N ARG A 238 -13.86 16.24 30.79
CA ARG A 238 -14.59 17.50 30.75
C ARG A 238 -14.19 18.43 31.89
N ALA A 239 -13.98 17.91 33.11
CA ALA A 239 -13.48 18.70 34.22
C ALA A 239 -12.04 19.23 33.97
N GLU A 240 -11.24 18.49 33.20
CA GLU A 240 -9.92 18.95 32.76
C GLU A 240 -10.02 20.03 31.66
N LEU A 241 -10.86 19.83 30.63
CA LEU A 241 -10.98 20.76 29.52
C LEU A 241 -11.77 22.04 29.87
N ALA A 242 -12.77 21.91 30.74
CA ALA A 242 -13.72 22.96 31.16
C ALA A 242 -13.87 23.00 32.69
N PRO A 243 -12.83 23.42 33.43
CA PRO A 243 -12.85 23.44 34.90
C PRO A 243 -13.91 24.38 35.50
N ASN A 244 -14.40 25.35 34.74
CA ASN A 244 -15.46 26.28 35.16
C ASN A 244 -16.80 26.01 34.45
N GLY A 245 -16.94 24.89 33.74
CA GLY A 245 -18.15 24.56 32.98
C GLY A 245 -18.26 25.27 31.63
N GLU A 246 -17.13 25.65 31.04
CA GLU A 246 -17.04 26.25 29.71
C GLU A 246 -17.60 25.32 28.61
N SER A 247 -18.10 25.92 27.52
CA SER A 247 -18.26 25.22 26.24
C SER A 247 -16.88 24.97 25.63
N VAL A 248 -16.65 23.75 25.16
CA VAL A 248 -15.34 23.29 24.68
C VAL A 248 -15.42 23.03 23.19
N PHE A 249 -14.58 23.67 22.40
CA PHE A 249 -14.51 23.49 20.96
C PHE A 249 -13.15 22.92 20.56
N ALA A 250 -13.10 22.11 19.51
CA ALA A 250 -11.87 21.63 18.90
C ALA A 250 -11.57 22.39 17.60
N TYR A 251 -10.32 22.76 17.35
CA TYR A 251 -9.85 23.25 16.06
C TYR A 251 -8.77 22.33 15.51
N MET A 252 -9.06 21.71 14.36
CA MET A 252 -8.22 20.69 13.73
C MET A 252 -8.10 20.92 12.21
N PRO A 253 -7.29 21.89 11.77
CA PRO A 253 -7.11 22.19 10.35
C PRO A 253 -6.22 21.17 9.63
N THR A 254 -6.35 21.13 8.30
CA THR A 254 -5.61 20.22 7.42
C THR A 254 -4.20 20.74 7.18
N TRP A 255 -3.23 19.82 7.12
CA TRP A 255 -1.91 20.15 6.59
C TRP A 255 -1.95 20.42 5.08
N LYS A 256 -1.64 21.65 4.68
CA LYS A 256 -1.59 22.10 3.28
C LYS A 256 -0.18 21.90 2.71
N ASP A 257 0.07 20.74 2.09
CA ASP A 257 1.38 20.37 1.50
C ASP A 257 1.89 21.27 0.36
N TYR A 258 1.02 22.11 -0.22
CA TYR A 258 1.37 23.09 -1.23
C TYR A 258 1.78 24.45 -0.65
N LEU A 259 1.72 24.63 0.67
CA LEU A 259 2.20 25.80 1.38
C LEU A 259 3.53 25.52 2.09
N LYS A 260 4.30 26.58 2.34
CA LYS A 260 5.45 26.50 3.24
C LYS A 260 4.94 26.43 4.69
N PRO A 261 5.63 25.70 5.59
CA PRO A 261 5.24 25.59 7.00
C PRO A 261 4.90 26.94 7.65
N ASP A 262 5.76 27.94 7.53
CA ASP A 262 5.54 29.27 8.13
C ASP A 262 4.25 29.94 7.66
N LYS A 263 3.84 29.72 6.40
CA LYS A 263 2.58 30.25 5.88
C LYS A 263 1.37 29.53 6.46
N VAL A 264 1.47 28.22 6.71
CA VAL A 264 0.42 27.47 7.41
C VAL A 264 0.27 27.97 8.85
N VAL A 265 1.39 28.21 9.54
CA VAL A 265 1.41 28.76 10.90
C VAL A 265 0.78 30.15 10.93
N GLU A 266 1.16 31.04 10.01
CA GLU A 266 0.60 32.39 9.90
C GLU A 266 -0.92 32.36 9.65
N GLU A 267 -1.41 31.51 8.73
CA GLU A 267 -2.85 31.33 8.49
C GLU A 267 -3.58 30.84 9.75
N CYS A 268 -3.01 29.89 10.49
CA CYS A 268 -3.60 29.38 11.73
C CYS A 268 -3.59 30.44 12.84
N ASP A 269 -2.45 31.10 13.10
CA ASP A 269 -2.29 32.12 14.14
C ASP A 269 -3.27 33.28 13.94
N MET A 270 -3.50 33.72 12.69
CA MET A 270 -4.50 34.74 12.37
C MET A 270 -5.91 34.32 12.80
N PHE A 271 -6.32 33.09 12.50
CA PHE A 271 -7.62 32.58 12.93
C PHE A 271 -7.69 32.44 14.45
N LEU A 272 -6.65 31.91 15.09
CA LEU A 272 -6.61 31.72 16.54
C LEU A 272 -6.71 33.04 17.30
N ARG A 273 -5.98 34.09 16.87
CA ARG A 273 -6.10 35.43 17.47
C ARG A 273 -7.50 35.99 17.31
N PHE A 274 -8.07 35.84 16.13
CA PHE A 274 -9.45 36.27 15.89
C PHE A 274 -10.42 35.52 16.81
N ALA A 275 -10.30 34.20 16.92
CA ALA A 275 -11.14 33.38 17.78
C ALA A 275 -10.98 33.79 19.26
N ASP A 276 -9.77 34.01 19.73
CA ASP A 276 -9.49 34.43 21.11
C ASP A 276 -10.21 35.73 21.48
N ASP A 277 -10.20 36.72 20.58
CA ASP A 277 -10.83 38.03 20.79
C ASP A 277 -12.38 37.98 20.75
N HIS A 278 -12.98 36.95 20.14
CA HIS A 278 -14.42 36.91 19.83
C HIS A 278 -15.17 35.75 20.50
N LEU A 279 -14.46 34.78 21.09
CA LEU A 279 -15.04 33.79 21.98
C LEU A 279 -15.44 34.45 23.29
N ARG A 280 -16.53 33.94 23.88
CA ARG A 280 -17.03 34.40 25.17
C ARG A 280 -16.19 33.80 26.31
N ASP A 281 -16.26 34.42 27.47
CA ASP A 281 -15.56 33.97 28.69
C ASP A 281 -15.96 32.56 29.16
N ASP A 282 -17.12 32.06 28.74
CA ASP A 282 -17.62 30.70 28.97
C ASP A 282 -17.26 29.73 27.83
N GLN A 283 -16.28 30.04 26.97
CA GLN A 283 -15.88 29.22 25.83
C GLN A 283 -14.37 29.01 25.77
N ILE A 284 -13.94 27.81 25.37
CA ILE A 284 -12.54 27.46 25.16
C ILE A 284 -12.39 26.76 23.81
N LEU A 285 -11.38 27.13 23.02
CA LEU A 285 -10.99 26.46 21.78
C LEU A 285 -9.68 25.70 21.96
N TYR A 286 -9.74 24.37 21.94
CA TYR A 286 -8.58 23.49 21.96
C TYR A 286 -8.06 23.21 20.55
N VAL A 287 -6.75 23.28 20.37
CA VAL A 287 -6.11 23.18 19.05
C VAL A 287 -5.26 21.94 18.96
N ASN A 288 -5.42 21.20 17.86
CA ASN A 288 -4.51 20.13 17.44
C ASN A 288 -4.03 20.40 16.02
N LEU A 289 -2.77 20.84 15.89
CA LEU A 289 -2.12 21.04 14.59
C LEU A 289 -1.39 19.78 14.14
N HIS A 290 -1.02 19.75 12.87
CA HIS A 290 -0.20 18.66 12.34
C HIS A 290 1.19 18.67 13.01
N HIS A 291 1.75 17.51 13.37
CA HIS A 291 3.02 17.36 14.10
C HIS A 291 4.25 18.13 13.53
N LYS A 292 4.21 18.50 12.24
CA LYS A 292 5.23 19.37 11.60
C LYS A 292 5.18 20.83 12.07
N LEU A 293 4.12 21.20 12.77
CA LEU A 293 3.84 22.51 13.33
C LEU A 293 3.80 22.47 14.85
N ASP A 294 4.13 21.33 15.47
CA ASP A 294 4.15 21.24 16.92
C ASP A 294 5.12 22.30 17.46
N ASP A 295 4.63 23.05 18.45
CA ASP A 295 5.32 24.14 19.15
C ASP A 295 5.59 25.41 18.31
N SER A 296 4.95 25.55 17.13
CA SER A 296 5.05 26.77 16.33
C SER A 296 4.15 27.91 16.81
N ILE A 297 3.21 27.64 17.73
CA ILE A 297 2.26 28.62 18.28
C ILE A 297 2.46 28.72 19.79
N ASP A 298 2.64 29.94 20.29
CA ASP A 298 2.70 30.23 21.72
C ASP A 298 1.29 30.41 22.30
N TYR A 299 0.76 29.30 22.83
CA TYR A 299 -0.57 29.26 23.44
C TYR A 299 -0.67 30.09 24.74
N SER A 300 0.45 30.47 25.37
CA SER A 300 0.42 31.25 26.62
C SER A 300 -0.08 32.68 26.44
N SER A 301 -0.10 33.16 25.19
CA SER A 301 -0.55 34.50 24.83
C SER A 301 -2.07 34.63 24.62
N PHE A 302 -2.81 33.52 24.65
CA PHE A 302 -4.24 33.45 24.39
C PHE A 302 -5.05 33.28 25.70
N ARG A 303 -6.26 33.83 25.73
CA ARG A 303 -7.19 33.73 26.87
C ARG A 303 -8.12 32.52 26.78
N HIS A 304 -8.71 32.31 25.61
CA HIS A 304 -9.72 31.30 25.30
C HIS A 304 -9.17 30.16 24.43
N VAL A 305 -8.02 30.35 23.77
CA VAL A 305 -7.39 29.32 22.93
C VAL A 305 -6.34 28.53 23.71
N LYS A 306 -6.37 27.19 23.62
CA LYS A 306 -5.44 26.29 24.31
C LYS A 306 -4.94 25.17 23.39
N LYS A 307 -3.78 24.60 23.69
CA LYS A 307 -3.34 23.32 23.11
C LYS A 307 -4.08 22.19 23.83
N PHE A 308 -4.45 21.11 23.12
CA PHE A 308 -4.94 19.91 23.80
C PHE A 308 -3.90 19.40 24.82
N PRO A 309 -4.32 18.93 26.00
CA PRO A 309 -3.41 18.26 26.91
C PRO A 309 -2.92 16.94 26.29
N ASP A 310 -1.76 16.45 26.74
CA ASP A 310 -1.12 15.23 26.23
C ASP A 310 -1.14 14.10 27.29
N ARG A 311 -2.30 13.89 27.93
CA ARG A 311 -2.45 12.88 29.01
C ARG A 311 -3.24 11.64 28.60
N CYS A 312 -3.98 11.70 27.51
CA CYS A 312 -4.68 10.57 26.91
C CYS A 312 -4.73 10.72 25.38
N ASP A 313 -5.23 9.70 24.69
CA ASP A 313 -5.41 9.79 23.23
C ASP A 313 -6.39 10.92 22.88
N LEU A 314 -6.09 11.62 21.79
CA LEU A 314 -6.85 12.78 21.32
C LEU A 314 -8.33 12.47 21.11
N TYR A 315 -8.69 11.26 20.66
CA TYR A 315 -10.10 10.89 20.43
C TYR A 315 -10.91 10.84 21.74
N GLN A 316 -10.27 10.63 22.89
CA GLN A 316 -10.95 10.76 24.18
C GLN A 316 -11.25 12.23 24.51
N TYR A 317 -10.33 13.15 24.22
CA TYR A 317 -10.59 14.58 24.39
C TYR A 317 -11.64 15.10 23.41
N LEU A 318 -11.66 14.58 22.17
CA LEU A 318 -12.69 14.93 21.20
C LEU A 318 -14.08 14.52 21.68
N ALA A 319 -14.22 13.38 22.37
CA ALA A 319 -15.45 13.02 23.05
C ALA A 319 -15.86 14.19 23.95
N ALA A 320 -15.00 14.68 24.84
CA ALA A 320 -15.30 15.76 25.77
C ALA A 320 -15.54 17.16 25.17
N THR A 321 -15.53 17.34 23.84
CA THR A 321 -15.84 18.62 23.17
C THR A 321 -17.31 18.75 22.78
N ASP A 322 -17.78 19.98 22.53
CA ASP A 322 -19.15 20.31 22.10
C ASP A 322 -19.24 20.55 20.58
N ALA A 323 -18.15 21.00 19.96
CA ALA A 323 -18.10 21.28 18.54
C ALA A 323 -16.69 21.10 17.96
N LEU A 324 -16.63 20.72 16.69
CA LEU A 324 -15.41 20.66 15.89
C LEU A 324 -15.40 21.77 14.83
N VAL A 325 -14.33 22.56 14.82
CA VAL A 325 -13.94 23.43 13.71
C VAL A 325 -12.84 22.74 12.93
N THR A 326 -13.11 22.40 11.67
CA THR A 326 -12.14 21.79 10.76
C THR A 326 -12.29 22.36 9.36
N ASP A 327 -11.52 21.85 8.39
CA ASP A 327 -11.54 22.29 6.99
C ASP A 327 -11.68 21.08 6.06
N TYR A 328 -10.61 20.66 5.39
CA TYR A 328 -10.56 19.56 4.42
C TYR A 328 -10.06 18.24 5.01
N SER A 329 -10.23 18.06 6.33
CA SER A 329 -9.66 16.97 7.09
C SER A 329 -10.62 15.79 7.18
N SER A 330 -10.09 14.57 7.10
CA SER A 330 -10.91 13.35 7.26
C SER A 330 -11.42 13.14 8.68
N ILE A 331 -10.92 13.90 9.67
CA ILE A 331 -11.44 13.89 11.05
C ILE A 331 -12.92 14.28 11.10
N LEU A 332 -13.40 15.04 10.11
CA LEU A 332 -14.81 15.34 9.89
C LEU A 332 -15.69 14.09 10.03
N PHE A 333 -15.32 13.02 9.32
CA PHE A 333 -16.10 11.79 9.28
C PHE A 333 -16.05 11.01 10.59
N ASP A 334 -14.91 11.05 11.30
CA ASP A 334 -14.83 10.38 12.60
C ASP A 334 -15.67 11.14 13.65
N TYR A 335 -15.63 12.48 13.64
CA TYR A 335 -16.37 13.32 14.59
C TYR A 335 -17.87 13.38 14.28
N LEU A 336 -18.27 13.16 13.02
CA LEU A 336 -19.67 13.05 12.63
C LEU A 336 -20.41 11.96 13.42
N ALA A 337 -19.72 10.88 13.78
CA ALA A 337 -20.28 9.80 14.60
C ALA A 337 -20.72 10.26 16.01
N THR A 338 -20.23 11.41 16.49
CA THR A 338 -20.62 11.97 17.81
C THR A 338 -21.96 12.69 17.81
N GLU A 339 -22.51 13.00 16.62
CA GLU A 339 -23.71 13.82 16.42
C GLU A 339 -23.56 15.27 16.95
N LYS A 340 -22.35 15.69 17.31
CA LYS A 340 -22.05 17.04 17.82
C LYS A 340 -21.84 18.03 16.69
N HIS A 341 -21.76 19.31 17.03
CA HIS A 341 -21.72 20.39 16.05
C HIS A 341 -20.40 20.37 15.24
N ILE A 342 -20.49 20.49 13.92
CA ILE A 342 -19.33 20.62 13.03
C ILE A 342 -19.42 21.93 12.25
N VAL A 343 -18.32 22.68 12.26
CA VAL A 343 -18.11 23.91 11.48
C VAL A 343 -16.94 23.72 10.54
N LEU A 344 -17.19 23.81 9.24
CA LEU A 344 -16.19 23.74 8.17
C LEU A 344 -15.68 25.15 7.86
N PHE A 345 -14.51 25.50 8.42
CA PHE A 345 -13.83 26.76 8.16
C PHE A 345 -12.92 26.63 6.93
N CYS A 346 -13.43 27.03 5.77
CA CYS A 346 -12.86 26.84 4.44
C CYS A 346 -12.55 28.18 3.74
N PRO A 347 -11.65 29.02 4.26
CA PRO A 347 -11.35 30.35 3.70
C PRO A 347 -10.67 30.28 2.32
N ASP A 348 -10.07 29.15 1.96
CA ASP A 348 -9.36 28.94 0.70
C ASP A 348 -9.99 27.85 -0.19
N TYR A 349 -11.32 27.65 -0.13
CA TYR A 349 -12.06 26.61 -0.84
C TYR A 349 -11.68 26.48 -2.33
N GLU A 350 -11.82 27.57 -3.09
CA GLU A 350 -11.51 27.59 -4.52
C GLU A 350 -10.06 27.21 -4.82
N ARG A 351 -9.13 27.68 -3.98
CA ARG A 351 -7.71 27.37 -4.11
C ARG A 351 -7.45 25.91 -3.81
N TYR A 352 -8.05 25.37 -2.75
CA TYR A 352 -7.88 23.98 -2.32
C TYR A 352 -8.47 23.02 -3.35
N ARG A 353 -9.72 23.23 -3.79
CA ARG A 353 -10.41 22.45 -4.83
C ARG A 353 -9.57 22.37 -6.10
N LYS A 354 -9.04 23.49 -6.58
CA LYS A 354 -8.19 23.54 -7.78
C LYS A 354 -6.84 22.84 -7.62
N LYS A 355 -6.27 22.80 -6.40
CA LYS A 355 -4.94 22.24 -6.15
C LYS A 355 -4.95 20.76 -5.78
N ARG A 356 -5.97 20.30 -5.07
CA ARG A 356 -6.04 18.94 -4.53
C ARG A 356 -7.17 18.10 -5.09
N GLY A 357 -8.23 18.71 -5.62
CA GLY A 357 -9.48 18.00 -5.96
C GLY A 357 -10.23 17.56 -4.70
N LEU A 358 -11.56 17.48 -4.83
CA LEU A 358 -12.48 17.06 -3.77
C LEU A 358 -13.53 16.13 -4.39
N TYR A 359 -13.84 15.04 -3.71
CA TYR A 359 -14.89 14.11 -4.16
C TYR A 359 -16.29 14.62 -3.84
N LEU A 360 -16.41 15.43 -2.78
CA LEU A 360 -17.67 16.02 -2.33
C LEU A 360 -17.62 17.53 -2.55
N ASP A 361 -18.73 18.11 -3.01
CA ASP A 361 -18.89 19.57 -2.98
C ASP A 361 -19.31 19.97 -1.56
N PHE A 362 -18.57 20.91 -0.96
CA PHE A 362 -18.79 21.27 0.44
C PHE A 362 -20.15 21.90 0.65
N ASP A 363 -20.62 22.67 -0.32
CA ASP A 363 -21.94 23.33 -0.30
C ASP A 363 -23.11 22.34 -0.24
N GLU A 364 -22.86 21.06 -0.54
CA GLU A 364 -23.85 19.97 -0.49
C GLU A 364 -23.80 19.17 0.82
N LEU A 365 -22.79 19.39 1.67
CA LEU A 365 -22.68 18.72 2.97
C LEU A 365 -23.56 19.43 4.03
N PRO A 366 -24.21 18.68 4.93
CA PRO A 366 -25.11 19.26 5.94
C PRO A 366 -24.34 19.85 7.14
N PHE A 367 -23.36 20.72 6.88
CA PHE A 367 -22.53 21.37 7.90
C PHE A 367 -22.54 22.89 7.76
N ASP A 368 -22.20 23.60 8.84
CA ASP A 368 -21.97 25.04 8.70
C ASP A 368 -20.66 25.29 7.97
N ILE A 369 -20.74 25.97 6.83
CA ILE A 369 -19.57 26.36 6.05
C ILE A 369 -19.27 27.82 6.33
N ALA A 370 -18.06 28.09 6.80
CA ALA A 370 -17.55 29.42 7.07
C ALA A 370 -16.37 29.72 6.14
N HIS A 371 -16.43 30.83 5.42
CA HIS A 371 -15.31 31.32 4.61
C HIS A 371 -14.53 32.42 5.33
N THR A 372 -15.07 32.93 6.43
CA THR A 372 -14.44 33.95 7.27
C THR A 372 -14.40 33.53 8.75
N PRO A 373 -13.41 34.00 9.53
CA PRO A 373 -13.38 33.75 10.97
C PRO A 373 -14.67 34.20 11.69
N GLN A 374 -15.27 35.31 11.25
CA GLN A 374 -16.54 35.83 11.76
C GLN A 374 -17.69 34.84 11.62
N GLU A 375 -17.81 34.20 10.45
CA GLU A 375 -18.83 33.18 10.18
C GLU A 375 -18.62 31.94 11.05
N ALA A 376 -17.36 31.51 11.23
CA ALA A 376 -17.04 30.37 12.07
C ALA A 376 -17.44 30.60 13.54
N ILE A 377 -17.06 31.76 14.11
CA ILE A 377 -17.42 32.12 15.49
C ILE A 377 -18.94 32.32 15.63
N LYS A 378 -19.60 32.90 14.62
CA LYS A 378 -21.05 33.04 14.61
C LYS A 378 -21.75 31.68 14.62
N ALA A 379 -21.26 30.71 13.84
CA ALA A 379 -21.79 29.35 13.82
C ALA A 379 -21.62 28.68 15.19
N LEU A 380 -20.43 28.72 15.78
CA LEU A 380 -20.17 28.16 17.13
C LEU A 380 -21.11 28.76 18.20
N ASN A 381 -21.32 30.08 18.17
CA ASN A 381 -22.21 30.76 19.10
C ASN A 381 -23.69 30.41 18.90
N ARG A 382 -24.08 30.06 17.67
CA ARG A 382 -25.44 29.60 17.34
C ARG A 382 -25.66 28.15 17.74
N GLY A 383 -24.61 27.33 17.70
CA GLY A 383 -24.67 25.88 17.88
C GLY A 383 -25.24 25.14 16.66
N LYS A 384 -25.37 23.81 16.80
CA LYS A 384 -25.91 22.93 15.77
C LYS A 384 -27.40 23.21 15.54
N THR A 385 -27.73 23.53 14.30
CA THR A 385 -29.13 23.72 13.85
C THR A 385 -29.46 22.90 12.60
N ILE A 386 -28.47 22.24 12.02
CA ILE A 386 -28.60 21.43 10.79
C ILE A 386 -28.81 19.98 11.20
N ASP A 387 -29.67 19.30 10.44
CA ASP A 387 -29.86 17.85 10.51
C ASP A 387 -28.81 17.16 9.62
N ASP A 388 -27.88 16.46 10.26
CA ASP A 388 -26.78 15.72 9.63
C ASP A 388 -26.99 14.20 9.69
N GLU A 389 -28.17 13.71 10.10
CA GLU A 389 -28.52 12.29 10.11
C GLU A 389 -28.28 11.61 8.75
N PRO A 390 -28.63 12.21 7.58
CA PRO A 390 -28.32 11.60 6.29
C PRO A 390 -26.82 11.38 6.06
N ALA A 391 -25.97 12.34 6.46
CA ALA A 391 -24.53 12.20 6.36
C ALA A 391 -24.00 11.14 7.33
N GLN A 392 -24.55 11.06 8.54
CA GLN A 392 -24.20 10.01 9.51
C GLN A 392 -24.50 8.61 8.95
N GLN A 393 -25.69 8.42 8.35
CA GLN A 393 -26.06 7.14 7.72
C GLN A 393 -25.13 6.78 6.55
N GLU A 394 -24.71 7.77 5.76
CA GLU A 394 -23.82 7.54 4.62
C GLU A 394 -22.38 7.21 5.05
N PHE A 395 -21.83 7.95 6.01
CA PHE A 395 -20.39 7.92 6.31
C PHE A 395 -20.02 7.14 7.58
N CYS A 396 -20.96 6.92 8.50
CA CYS A 396 -20.71 6.35 9.83
C CYS A 396 -21.57 5.10 10.11
N SER A 397 -22.23 4.51 9.11
CA SER A 397 -23.17 3.38 9.29
C SER A 397 -22.55 2.11 9.89
N PHE A 398 -21.21 1.99 9.86
CA PHE A 398 -20.49 0.87 10.45
C PHE A 398 -19.69 1.24 11.70
N ASP A 399 -19.82 2.47 12.21
CA ASP A 399 -19.14 2.91 13.42
C ASP A 399 -19.85 2.41 14.68
N SER A 400 -19.07 1.89 15.63
CA SER A 400 -19.56 1.44 16.93
C SER A 400 -18.47 1.56 17.99
N ALA A 401 -18.84 1.60 19.27
CA ALA A 401 -17.90 1.56 20.39
C ALA A 401 -17.08 0.26 20.47
N ASP A 402 -17.44 -0.76 19.68
CA ASP A 402 -16.82 -2.09 19.64
C ASP A 402 -15.89 -2.29 18.44
N ASN A 403 -15.62 -1.25 17.64
CA ASN A 403 -14.82 -1.36 16.41
C ASN A 403 -13.47 -2.07 16.63
N ALA A 404 -12.74 -1.76 17.71
CA ALA A 404 -11.46 -2.40 18.02
C ALA A 404 -11.63 -3.90 18.34
N ALA A 405 -12.60 -4.25 19.19
CA ALA A 405 -12.92 -5.62 19.56
C ALA A 405 -13.36 -6.44 18.34
N LEU A 406 -14.27 -5.92 17.52
CA LEU A 406 -14.73 -6.57 16.30
C LEU A 406 -13.59 -6.78 15.30
N LEU A 407 -12.75 -5.77 15.06
CA LEU A 407 -11.59 -5.88 14.19
C LEU A 407 -10.62 -6.96 14.69
N SER A 408 -10.38 -7.00 16.00
CA SER A 408 -9.44 -7.95 16.61
C SER A 408 -9.83 -9.42 16.37
N THR A 409 -11.12 -9.71 16.13
CA THR A 409 -11.56 -11.08 15.85
C THR A 409 -11.01 -11.65 14.54
N LEU A 410 -10.59 -10.80 13.59
CA LEU A 410 -9.86 -11.24 12.38
C LEU A 410 -8.52 -11.91 12.70
N LEU A 411 -7.99 -11.70 13.90
CA LEU A 411 -6.74 -12.30 14.35
C LEU A 411 -6.97 -13.68 15.00
N THR A 412 -8.20 -14.19 15.02
CA THR A 412 -8.54 -15.49 15.60
C THR A 412 -8.99 -16.48 14.52
N ASP A 413 -9.03 -17.77 14.85
CA ASP A 413 -9.49 -18.82 13.92
C ASP A 413 -10.98 -18.68 13.54
N ALA A 414 -11.77 -17.93 14.32
CA ALA A 414 -13.19 -17.72 14.10
C ALA A 414 -13.55 -16.24 14.21
N PRO A 415 -13.37 -15.46 13.11
CA PRO A 415 -13.82 -14.08 13.06
C PRO A 415 -15.30 -13.93 13.43
N SER A 416 -15.65 -12.81 14.04
CA SER A 416 -17.02 -12.55 14.46
C SER A 416 -17.98 -12.60 13.27
N SER A 417 -19.10 -13.32 13.43
CA SER A 417 -20.19 -13.33 12.45
C SER A 417 -20.90 -11.99 12.30
N SER A 418 -20.66 -11.05 13.22
CA SER A 418 -21.16 -9.67 13.15
C SER A 418 -20.35 -8.78 12.19
N LEU A 419 -19.18 -9.23 11.72
CA LEU A 419 -18.43 -8.48 10.72
C LEU A 419 -19.12 -8.56 9.36
N ALA A 420 -19.43 -7.40 8.79
CA ALA A 420 -19.88 -7.30 7.41
C ALA A 420 -18.68 -7.43 6.47
N VAL A 421 -18.49 -8.62 5.91
CA VAL A 421 -17.36 -8.94 5.02
C VAL A 421 -17.86 -9.13 3.59
N GLU A 422 -17.26 -8.39 2.66
CA GLU A 422 -17.56 -8.43 1.25
C GLU A 422 -16.35 -8.91 0.47
N ARG A 423 -16.51 -9.93 -0.39
CA ARG A 423 -15.39 -10.43 -1.19
C ARG A 423 -15.06 -9.43 -2.31
N LEU A 424 -13.79 -9.08 -2.45
CA LEU A 424 -13.29 -8.27 -3.56
C LEU A 424 -12.81 -9.18 -4.69
N GLY A 425 -12.77 -8.63 -5.91
CA GLY A 425 -12.16 -9.32 -7.05
C GLY A 425 -12.99 -10.44 -7.69
N ASP A 426 -14.30 -10.54 -7.41
CA ASP A 426 -15.23 -11.48 -8.10
C ASP A 426 -15.62 -10.98 -9.52
N SER A 427 -14.73 -10.22 -10.17
CA SER A 427 -14.94 -9.80 -11.55
C SER A 427 -14.83 -11.03 -12.45
N ARG A 428 -15.85 -11.26 -13.27
CA ARG A 428 -15.80 -12.27 -14.34
C ARG A 428 -14.85 -11.86 -15.47
N THR A 429 -14.46 -10.60 -15.52
CA THR A 429 -13.61 -10.06 -16.58
C THR A 429 -12.14 -10.33 -16.25
N PRO A 430 -11.40 -11.10 -17.07
CA PRO A 430 -9.99 -11.41 -16.82
C PRO A 430 -9.13 -10.14 -16.86
N THR A 431 -8.07 -10.09 -16.06
CA THR A 431 -7.13 -8.94 -16.05
C THR A 431 -5.82 -9.30 -16.71
N LEU A 432 -5.37 -8.51 -17.68
CA LEU A 432 -4.05 -8.63 -18.33
C LEU A 432 -3.13 -7.50 -17.89
N MET A 433 -1.84 -7.82 -17.69
CA MET A 433 -0.79 -6.81 -17.56
C MET A 433 0.05 -6.75 -18.84
N LEU A 434 0.04 -5.61 -19.53
CA LEU A 434 1.03 -5.29 -20.57
C LEU A 434 2.16 -4.51 -19.93
N PHE A 435 3.36 -5.07 -19.90
CA PHE A 435 4.53 -4.45 -19.30
C PHE A 435 5.45 -3.85 -20.37
N ILE A 436 5.64 -2.54 -20.30
CA ILE A 436 6.58 -1.77 -21.12
C ILE A 436 7.49 -0.99 -20.17
N GLU A 437 8.78 -1.30 -20.15
CA GLU A 437 9.73 -0.74 -19.17
C GLU A 437 9.68 0.79 -19.07
N ASN A 438 9.65 1.46 -20.21
CA ASN A 438 9.65 2.92 -20.31
C ASN A 438 8.25 3.56 -20.28
N GLY A 439 7.18 2.77 -20.09
CA GLY A 439 5.78 3.20 -20.10
C GLY A 439 5.22 3.52 -21.48
N ALA A 440 5.87 4.39 -22.25
CA ALA A 440 5.69 4.51 -23.69
C ALA A 440 6.83 5.33 -24.34
N ASP A 441 7.51 4.75 -25.31
CA ASP A 441 8.46 5.44 -26.18
C ASP A 441 7.95 5.49 -27.63
N ALA A 442 8.74 6.07 -28.54
CA ALA A 442 8.35 6.18 -29.95
C ALA A 442 8.15 4.81 -30.65
N ALA A 443 8.75 3.73 -30.15
CA ALA A 443 8.59 2.39 -30.71
C ALA A 443 7.29 1.73 -30.27
N HIS A 444 6.84 2.02 -29.04
CA HIS A 444 5.66 1.39 -28.45
C HIS A 444 4.38 2.23 -28.54
N ALA A 445 4.48 3.55 -28.75
CA ALA A 445 3.31 4.43 -28.84
C ALA A 445 2.26 3.96 -29.86
N PRO A 446 2.61 3.55 -31.11
CA PRO A 446 1.61 3.07 -32.07
C PRO A 446 0.88 1.80 -31.62
N LEU A 447 1.58 0.90 -30.91
CA LEU A 447 0.96 -0.31 -30.35
C LEU A 447 -0.06 0.07 -29.27
N LEU A 448 0.32 0.96 -28.35
CA LEU A 448 -0.55 1.42 -27.27
C LEU A 448 -1.77 2.19 -27.80
N GLU A 449 -1.57 3.11 -28.75
CA GLU A 449 -2.67 3.86 -29.39
C GLU A 449 -3.64 2.92 -30.12
N GLY A 450 -3.13 1.93 -30.85
CA GLY A 450 -3.97 0.95 -31.53
C GLY A 450 -4.70 0.03 -30.55
N LEU A 451 -4.07 -0.36 -29.45
CA LEU A 451 -4.70 -1.15 -28.40
C LEU A 451 -5.80 -0.35 -27.70
N LEU A 452 -5.58 0.92 -27.36
CA LEU A 452 -6.62 1.80 -26.82
C LEU A 452 -7.83 1.89 -27.77
N ALA A 453 -7.59 2.00 -29.07
CA ALA A 453 -8.65 2.11 -30.06
C ALA A 453 -9.42 0.81 -30.29
N ALA A 454 -8.78 -0.36 -30.10
CA ALA A 454 -9.36 -1.68 -30.37
C ALA A 454 -9.90 -2.40 -29.12
N HIS A 455 -9.38 -2.05 -27.93
CA HIS A 455 -9.69 -2.72 -26.68
C HIS A 455 -11.14 -2.46 -26.23
N CYS A 456 -11.77 -3.52 -25.71
CA CYS A 456 -13.08 -3.44 -25.08
C CYS A 456 -12.95 -3.93 -23.63
N GLU A 457 -13.25 -3.06 -22.66
CA GLU A 457 -13.14 -3.38 -21.23
C GLU A 457 -14.05 -4.53 -20.78
N ASN A 458 -15.09 -4.85 -21.55
CA ASN A 458 -15.97 -6.00 -21.28
C ASN A 458 -15.30 -7.35 -21.61
N ASP A 459 -14.25 -7.36 -22.43
CA ASP A 459 -13.54 -8.59 -22.80
C ASP A 459 -12.45 -8.95 -21.79
N TYR A 460 -11.69 -7.95 -21.33
CA TYR A 460 -10.66 -8.07 -20.28
C TYR A 460 -10.35 -6.69 -19.72
N HIS A 461 -9.77 -6.61 -18.52
CA HIS A 461 -9.15 -5.39 -18.01
C HIS A 461 -7.68 -5.33 -18.44
N LEU A 462 -7.24 -4.19 -18.98
CA LEU A 462 -5.85 -4.00 -19.39
C LEU A 462 -5.12 -3.06 -18.44
N TYR A 463 -4.11 -3.58 -17.76
CA TYR A 463 -3.17 -2.80 -16.95
C TYR A 463 -1.86 -2.60 -17.69
N LEU A 464 -1.34 -1.38 -17.66
CA LEU A 464 -0.02 -1.05 -18.16
C LEU A 464 0.99 -1.06 -17.01
N GLY A 465 1.92 -2.01 -17.04
CA GLY A 465 3.05 -2.10 -16.13
C GLY A 465 4.26 -1.34 -16.68
N CYS A 466 5.02 -0.67 -15.81
CA CYS A 466 6.22 0.07 -16.22
C CYS A 466 7.21 0.24 -15.07
N ASP A 467 8.49 0.52 -15.38
CA ASP A 467 9.45 0.93 -14.36
C ASP A 467 9.25 2.42 -14.03
N ARG A 468 8.96 2.70 -12.76
CA ARG A 468 8.62 4.07 -12.32
C ARG A 468 9.75 5.07 -12.56
N GLN A 469 11.02 4.66 -12.50
CA GLN A 469 12.16 5.55 -12.67
C GLN A 469 12.45 5.83 -14.14
N LEU A 470 12.20 4.86 -15.01
CA LEU A 470 12.42 5.00 -16.46
C LEU A 470 11.33 5.86 -17.12
N VAL A 471 10.08 5.76 -16.65
CA VAL A 471 8.98 6.61 -17.11
C VAL A 471 9.26 8.10 -16.91
N GLU A 472 9.86 8.49 -15.79
CA GLU A 472 10.24 9.88 -15.49
C GLU A 472 11.13 10.49 -16.60
N LYS A 473 12.03 9.68 -17.18
CA LYS A 473 12.94 10.08 -18.26
C LYS A 473 12.22 10.30 -19.60
N ASN A 474 11.08 9.62 -19.80
CA ASN A 474 10.29 9.62 -21.04
C ASN A 474 8.92 10.31 -20.90
N ARG A 475 8.73 11.13 -19.85
CA ARG A 475 7.43 11.72 -19.50
C ARG A 475 6.65 12.38 -20.65
N LYS A 476 7.34 12.98 -21.62
CA LYS A 476 6.69 13.70 -22.73
C LYS A 476 5.91 12.77 -23.66
N THR A 477 6.42 11.56 -23.90
CA THR A 477 5.81 10.57 -24.78
C THR A 477 4.94 9.58 -23.99
N ALA A 478 5.37 9.23 -22.77
CA ALA A 478 4.66 8.25 -21.95
C ALA A 478 3.32 8.80 -21.41
N TYR A 479 3.33 10.01 -20.86
CA TYR A 479 2.20 10.49 -20.04
C TYR A 479 0.88 10.61 -20.80
N PRO A 480 0.83 11.11 -22.06
CA PRO A 480 -0.42 11.16 -22.80
C PRO A 480 -1.12 9.80 -22.89
N LEU A 481 -0.36 8.71 -23.02
CA LEU A 481 -0.91 7.35 -23.13
C LEU A 481 -1.14 6.72 -21.77
N LEU A 482 -0.28 6.98 -20.78
CA LEU A 482 -0.43 6.44 -19.42
C LEU A 482 -1.74 6.88 -18.74
N PHE A 483 -2.37 7.97 -19.17
CA PHE A 483 -3.63 8.45 -18.56
C PHE A 483 -4.86 7.68 -19.03
N ASP A 484 -4.79 7.05 -20.21
CA ASP A 484 -5.90 6.33 -20.81
C ASP A 484 -5.91 4.84 -20.42
N PHE A 485 -4.90 4.39 -19.66
CA PHE A 485 -4.80 3.03 -19.11
C PHE A 485 -4.87 3.03 -17.59
N SER A 486 -5.31 1.92 -17.00
CA SER A 486 -4.94 1.60 -15.62
C SER A 486 -3.44 1.29 -15.56
N VAL A 487 -2.68 2.01 -14.74
CA VAL A 487 -1.21 1.87 -14.68
C VAL A 487 -0.78 1.30 -13.33
N MET A 488 0.20 0.40 -13.36
CA MET A 488 0.90 -0.10 -12.18
C MET A 488 2.41 0.05 -12.36
N GLY A 489 2.97 1.15 -11.85
CA GLY A 489 4.41 1.37 -11.95
C GLY A 489 5.19 0.71 -10.81
N VAL A 490 6.23 -0.03 -11.16
CA VAL A 490 6.96 -0.91 -10.23
C VAL A 490 8.38 -0.40 -9.97
N ASN A 491 8.99 -0.87 -8.88
CA ASN A 491 10.43 -0.83 -8.69
C ASN A 491 10.99 -2.17 -9.14
N THR A 492 11.89 -2.18 -10.13
CA THR A 492 12.44 -3.42 -10.69
C THR A 492 13.61 -3.99 -9.87
N GLU A 493 13.97 -3.35 -8.75
CA GLU A 493 15.00 -3.86 -7.85
C GLU A 493 14.60 -5.22 -7.23
N PRO A 494 15.35 -6.31 -7.50
CA PRO A 494 14.95 -7.66 -7.09
C PRO A 494 15.13 -7.94 -5.58
N HIS A 495 15.83 -7.06 -4.84
CA HIS A 495 16.14 -7.23 -3.41
C HIS A 495 16.80 -8.59 -3.08
N TRP A 496 17.85 -8.95 -3.80
CA TRP A 496 18.51 -10.26 -3.72
C TRP A 496 18.87 -10.75 -2.29
N GLY A 497 18.67 -12.06 -2.08
CA GLY A 497 19.28 -12.83 -1.00
C GLY A 497 20.80 -12.91 -1.10
N SER A 498 21.45 -13.32 -0.01
CA SER A 498 22.90 -13.50 0.05
C SER A 498 23.39 -14.59 -0.93
N LEU A 499 22.60 -15.66 -1.08
CA LEU A 499 22.84 -16.71 -2.07
C LEU A 499 22.65 -16.18 -3.50
N GLY A 500 21.52 -15.52 -3.79
CA GLY A 500 21.23 -14.94 -5.11
C GLY A 500 22.33 -14.00 -5.59
N ARG A 501 22.77 -13.06 -4.73
CA ARG A 501 23.89 -12.14 -5.04
C ARG A 501 25.17 -12.87 -5.44
N ARG A 502 25.50 -13.97 -4.75
CA ARG A 502 26.70 -14.74 -5.05
C ARG A 502 26.55 -15.52 -6.36
N VAL A 503 25.40 -16.12 -6.59
CA VAL A 503 25.09 -16.84 -7.85
C VAL A 503 25.15 -15.87 -9.04
N ARG A 504 24.53 -14.69 -8.94
CA ARG A 504 24.55 -13.65 -9.97
C ARG A 504 25.97 -13.26 -10.37
N ARG A 505 26.83 -12.97 -9.39
CA ARG A 505 28.25 -12.63 -9.62
C ARG A 505 29.04 -13.75 -10.30
N LEU A 506 28.74 -15.02 -9.98
CA LEU A 506 29.41 -16.15 -10.62
C LEU A 506 28.98 -16.31 -12.08
N VAL A 507 27.73 -16.01 -12.42
CA VAL A 507 27.28 -15.99 -13.83
C VAL A 507 27.96 -14.87 -14.60
N GLU A 508 27.97 -13.65 -14.04
CA GLU A 508 28.63 -12.49 -14.66
C GLU A 508 30.13 -12.70 -14.87
N ALA A 509 30.79 -13.39 -13.93
CA ALA A 509 32.20 -13.77 -14.06
C ALA A 509 32.46 -14.96 -15.01
N GLY A 510 31.42 -15.54 -15.63
CA GLY A 510 31.53 -16.71 -16.52
C GLY A 510 31.90 -18.01 -15.79
N HIS A 511 31.77 -18.03 -14.47
CA HIS A 511 32.16 -19.12 -13.57
C HIS A 511 31.03 -20.13 -13.34
N LEU A 512 29.78 -19.72 -13.58
CA LEU A 512 28.60 -20.56 -13.48
C LEU A 512 27.72 -20.43 -14.73
N PRO A 513 27.44 -21.52 -15.45
CA PRO A 513 26.50 -21.50 -16.59
C PRO A 513 25.10 -21.06 -16.18
N PHE A 514 24.44 -20.24 -17.02
CA PHE A 514 23.11 -19.69 -16.74
C PHE A 514 22.06 -20.78 -16.44
N ASN A 515 22.03 -21.86 -17.23
CA ASN A 515 21.08 -22.96 -17.06
C ASN A 515 21.18 -23.68 -15.70
N ILE A 516 22.33 -23.58 -15.03
CA ILE A 516 22.52 -24.05 -13.66
C ILE A 516 22.14 -22.95 -12.68
N ALA A 517 22.59 -21.72 -12.92
CA ALA A 517 22.34 -20.58 -12.04
C ALA A 517 20.85 -20.27 -11.87
N ILE A 518 20.07 -20.32 -12.96
CA ILE A 518 18.64 -19.99 -12.93
C ILE A 518 17.84 -20.89 -11.97
N ARG A 519 18.31 -22.12 -11.71
CA ARG A 519 17.69 -23.03 -10.72
C ARG A 519 17.74 -22.49 -9.29
N TYR A 520 18.69 -21.60 -8.97
CA TYR A 520 18.81 -20.94 -7.68
C TYR A 520 18.21 -19.53 -7.68
N LEU A 521 18.15 -18.89 -8.85
CA LEU A 521 17.61 -17.54 -8.99
C LEU A 521 16.09 -17.54 -9.21
N VAL A 522 15.47 -18.67 -9.58
CA VAL A 522 14.03 -18.75 -9.87
C VAL A 522 13.17 -18.22 -8.73
N ARG A 523 13.51 -18.55 -7.48
CA ARG A 523 12.79 -18.07 -6.28
C ARG A 523 13.01 -16.59 -6.01
N GLU A 524 14.21 -16.10 -6.28
CA GLU A 524 14.55 -14.69 -6.12
C GLU A 524 13.77 -13.84 -7.13
N TYR A 525 13.68 -14.29 -8.39
CA TYR A 525 12.89 -13.62 -9.43
C TYR A 525 11.39 -13.74 -9.20
N TRP A 526 10.90 -14.90 -8.74
CA TRP A 526 9.52 -15.05 -8.31
C TRP A 526 9.19 -14.08 -7.15
N LEU A 527 10.07 -13.96 -6.15
CA LEU A 527 9.87 -13.03 -5.05
C LEU A 527 9.96 -11.57 -5.50
N ALA A 528 10.84 -11.25 -6.45
CA ALA A 528 10.90 -9.94 -7.09
C ALA A 528 9.59 -9.60 -7.81
N ALA A 529 8.99 -10.57 -8.51
CA ALA A 529 7.67 -10.42 -9.11
C ALA A 529 6.58 -10.11 -8.06
N GLN A 530 6.55 -10.88 -6.97
CA GLN A 530 5.61 -10.60 -5.87
C GLN A 530 5.82 -9.19 -5.30
N ARG A 531 7.07 -8.73 -5.13
CA ARG A 531 7.39 -7.36 -4.68
C ARG A 531 7.00 -6.26 -5.65
N ALA A 532 6.86 -6.57 -6.93
CA ALA A 532 6.57 -5.59 -7.95
C ALA A 532 5.05 -5.42 -8.15
N TRP A 533 4.30 -6.52 -8.29
CA TRP A 533 2.86 -6.47 -8.61
C TRP A 533 1.96 -7.27 -7.67
N GLY A 534 2.51 -7.80 -6.58
CA GLY A 534 1.76 -8.47 -5.52
C GLY A 534 1.11 -9.76 -5.98
N THR A 535 0.03 -10.15 -5.29
CA THR A 535 -0.78 -11.35 -5.59
C THR A 535 -1.92 -11.06 -6.57
N SER A 536 -1.77 -10.02 -7.40
CA SER A 536 -2.81 -9.61 -8.35
C SER A 536 -3.16 -10.75 -9.33
N PRO A 537 -4.44 -11.01 -9.62
CA PRO A 537 -4.93 -12.19 -10.34
C PRO A 537 -4.80 -12.03 -11.86
N PHE A 538 -3.61 -11.71 -12.37
CA PHE A 538 -3.43 -11.53 -13.81
C PHE A 538 -3.65 -12.86 -14.56
N ALA A 539 -4.60 -12.85 -15.50
CA ALA A 539 -4.85 -13.97 -16.41
C ALA A 539 -3.64 -14.24 -17.31
N ALA A 540 -2.88 -13.19 -17.65
CA ALA A 540 -1.54 -13.28 -18.20
C ALA A 540 -0.76 -11.96 -18.04
N ILE A 541 0.56 -12.08 -18.12
CA ILE A 541 1.52 -10.97 -18.18
C ILE A 541 2.16 -10.96 -19.57
N VAL A 542 2.14 -9.81 -20.22
CA VAL A 542 2.69 -9.59 -21.57
C VAL A 542 3.88 -8.65 -21.43
N ALA A 543 5.09 -9.14 -21.65
CA ALA A 543 6.28 -8.28 -21.75
C ALA A 543 6.42 -7.78 -23.19
N ALA A 544 6.56 -6.46 -23.37
CA ALA A 544 6.83 -5.86 -24.66
C ALA A 544 8.23 -5.23 -24.67
N ASP A 545 9.13 -5.84 -25.45
CA ASP A 545 10.53 -5.42 -25.62
C ASP A 545 11.27 -5.05 -24.31
N VAL A 546 11.06 -5.82 -23.26
CA VAL A 546 11.74 -5.65 -21.96
C VAL A 546 13.22 -6.01 -22.11
N VAL A 547 14.12 -5.04 -21.95
CA VAL A 547 15.56 -5.20 -22.12
C VAL A 547 16.33 -5.33 -20.80
N ASN A 548 15.75 -5.00 -19.64
CA ASN A 548 16.34 -5.36 -18.36
C ASN A 548 16.16 -6.86 -18.12
N PRO A 549 17.25 -7.65 -18.04
CA PRO A 549 17.14 -9.08 -17.92
C PRO A 549 16.55 -9.53 -16.57
N ASP A 550 16.76 -8.76 -15.50
CA ASP A 550 16.22 -9.09 -14.18
C ASP A 550 14.70 -8.86 -14.15
N THR A 551 14.21 -7.78 -14.78
CA THR A 551 12.77 -7.53 -14.97
C THR A 551 12.13 -8.60 -15.84
N LEU A 552 12.75 -8.93 -16.98
CA LEU A 552 12.23 -9.94 -17.90
C LEU A 552 12.10 -11.31 -17.22
N LEU A 553 13.11 -11.71 -16.43
CA LEU A 553 13.08 -12.97 -15.68
C LEU A 553 12.04 -12.93 -14.56
N ALA A 554 11.86 -11.81 -13.86
CA ALA A 554 10.79 -11.66 -12.87
C ALA A 554 9.40 -11.83 -13.50
N LEU A 555 9.14 -11.20 -14.66
CA LEU A 555 7.86 -11.34 -15.38
C LEU A 555 7.63 -12.78 -15.84
N ALA A 556 8.65 -13.41 -16.45
CA ALA A 556 8.56 -14.77 -16.97
C ALA A 556 8.44 -15.84 -15.87
N LEU A 557 8.95 -15.57 -14.67
CA LEU A 557 8.95 -16.48 -13.52
C LEU A 557 7.96 -16.07 -12.43
N SER A 558 7.00 -15.20 -12.78
CA SER A 558 5.95 -14.71 -11.87
C SER A 558 5.00 -15.81 -11.38
N GLY A 559 4.87 -16.90 -12.15
CA GLY A 559 3.85 -17.93 -11.95
C GLY A 559 2.56 -17.68 -12.75
N CYS A 560 2.43 -16.51 -13.41
CA CYS A 560 1.34 -16.23 -14.33
C CYS A 560 1.69 -16.74 -15.75
N PRO A 561 0.67 -17.06 -16.57
CA PRO A 561 0.86 -17.23 -18.00
C PRO A 561 1.58 -16.02 -18.60
N PHE A 562 2.63 -16.28 -19.38
CA PHE A 562 3.55 -15.24 -19.83
C PHE A 562 3.55 -15.15 -21.35
N ALA A 563 3.51 -13.93 -21.88
CA ALA A 563 3.62 -13.65 -23.29
C ALA A 563 4.77 -12.66 -23.54
N LEU A 564 5.45 -12.82 -24.67
CA LEU A 564 6.52 -11.91 -25.07
C LEU A 564 6.23 -11.32 -26.45
N LEU A 565 6.11 -9.99 -26.52
CA LEU A 565 6.17 -9.25 -27.78
C LEU A 565 7.65 -8.96 -28.07
N PHE A 566 8.20 -9.69 -29.04
CA PHE A 566 9.60 -9.60 -29.43
C PHE A 566 9.73 -8.72 -30.67
N GLY A 567 10.13 -7.47 -30.46
CA GLY A 567 10.25 -6.44 -31.48
C GLY A 567 11.70 -6.06 -31.79
N VAL A 568 11.83 -4.94 -32.50
CA VAL A 568 13.12 -4.38 -32.93
C VAL A 568 13.98 -3.94 -31.73
N PRO A 569 13.45 -3.27 -30.68
CA PRO A 569 14.26 -2.88 -29.54
C PRO A 569 14.92 -4.08 -28.84
N LEU A 570 14.17 -5.16 -28.56
CA LEU A 570 14.75 -6.34 -27.90
C LEU A 570 15.73 -7.09 -28.82
N LYS A 571 15.44 -7.20 -30.12
CA LYS A 571 16.39 -7.74 -31.10
C LYS A 571 17.72 -6.98 -31.05
N LYS A 572 17.66 -5.65 -31.04
CA LYS A 572 18.86 -4.80 -31.00
C LYS A 572 19.66 -5.06 -29.71
N ALA A 573 19.00 -5.10 -28.56
CA ALA A 573 19.66 -5.37 -27.28
C ALA A 573 20.32 -6.77 -27.24
N VAL A 574 19.67 -7.79 -27.81
CA VAL A 574 20.25 -9.15 -27.93
C VAL A 574 21.50 -9.18 -28.82
N LEU A 575 21.56 -8.33 -29.84
CA LEU A 575 22.70 -8.23 -30.76
C LEU A 575 23.89 -7.45 -30.19
N GLU A 576 23.67 -6.60 -29.17
CA GLU A 576 24.70 -5.76 -28.53
C GLU A 576 25.61 -6.53 -27.52
N GLU A 577 25.60 -7.87 -27.56
CA GLU A 577 26.52 -8.80 -26.87
C GLU A 577 26.45 -8.88 -25.32
N ASP A 578 25.37 -8.44 -24.67
CA ASP A 578 25.13 -8.84 -23.27
C ASP A 578 24.75 -10.33 -23.21
N ARG A 579 25.72 -11.16 -22.82
CA ARG A 579 25.56 -12.61 -22.67
C ARG A 579 24.44 -12.97 -21.70
N PHE A 580 24.30 -12.23 -20.59
CA PHE A 580 23.29 -12.53 -19.60
C PHE A 580 21.89 -12.17 -20.11
N LEU A 581 21.75 -11.02 -20.77
CA LEU A 581 20.49 -10.65 -21.42
C LEU A 581 20.06 -11.69 -22.45
N LYS A 582 20.99 -12.14 -23.29
CA LYS A 582 20.70 -13.18 -24.28
C LYS A 582 20.21 -14.48 -23.62
N ASP A 583 20.87 -14.92 -22.55
CA ASP A 583 20.46 -16.11 -21.79
C ASP A 583 19.08 -15.92 -21.13
N ALA A 584 18.82 -14.73 -20.56
CA ALA A 584 17.54 -14.37 -19.96
C ALA A 584 16.40 -14.35 -20.98
N VAL A 585 16.62 -13.77 -22.16
CA VAL A 585 15.67 -13.77 -23.28
C VAL A 585 15.37 -15.19 -23.75
N GLY A 586 16.39 -16.03 -23.92
CA GLY A 586 16.21 -17.43 -24.29
C GLY A 586 15.34 -18.18 -23.26
N HIS A 587 15.56 -17.92 -21.98
CA HIS A 587 14.75 -18.48 -20.90
C HIS A 587 13.30 -17.98 -20.94
N ALA A 588 13.09 -16.67 -21.10
CA ALA A 588 11.76 -16.07 -21.19
C ALA A 588 10.96 -16.62 -22.38
N LEU A 589 11.60 -16.76 -23.55
CA LEU A 589 11.00 -17.36 -24.74
C LEU A 589 10.55 -18.79 -24.50
N SER A 590 11.38 -19.61 -23.82
CA SER A 590 11.06 -21.01 -23.51
C SER A 590 9.93 -21.17 -22.48
N ASN A 591 9.70 -20.15 -21.64
CA ASN A 591 8.61 -20.14 -20.65
C ASN A 591 7.37 -19.38 -21.14
N SER A 592 7.40 -18.80 -22.35
CA SER A 592 6.28 -18.06 -22.90
C SER A 592 5.17 -18.99 -23.37
N THR A 593 3.94 -18.72 -22.94
CA THR A 593 2.72 -19.31 -23.50
C THR A 593 2.55 -18.93 -24.97
N ILE A 594 2.93 -17.70 -25.32
CA ILE A 594 2.91 -17.20 -26.69
C ILE A 594 4.06 -16.19 -26.90
N VAL A 595 4.74 -16.31 -28.04
CA VAL A 595 5.70 -15.30 -28.52
C VAL A 595 5.12 -14.65 -29.76
N LEU A 596 5.01 -13.32 -29.76
CA LEU A 596 4.53 -12.54 -30.90
C LEU A 596 5.68 -11.75 -31.51
N VAL A 597 5.80 -11.80 -32.84
CA VAL A 597 6.78 -11.04 -33.62
C VAL A 597 6.09 -10.30 -34.77
N PRO A 598 6.61 -9.15 -35.22
CA PRO A 598 5.97 -8.35 -36.28
C PRO A 598 5.98 -9.04 -37.65
N ASP A 599 7.01 -9.83 -37.97
CA ASP A 599 7.19 -10.36 -39.32
C ASP A 599 7.99 -11.67 -39.37
N THR A 600 8.08 -12.25 -40.57
CA THR A 600 8.81 -13.50 -40.83
C THR A 600 10.31 -13.37 -40.60
N ASP A 601 10.90 -12.18 -40.80
CA ASP A 601 12.33 -11.96 -40.61
C ASP A 601 12.69 -12.00 -39.13
N MET A 602 11.84 -11.43 -38.27
CA MET A 602 11.96 -11.49 -36.82
C MET A 602 11.78 -12.93 -36.31
N ARG A 603 10.79 -13.67 -36.84
CA ARG A 603 10.65 -15.10 -36.52
C ARG A 603 11.91 -15.88 -36.84
N THR A 604 12.44 -15.69 -38.04
CA THR A 604 13.67 -16.34 -38.50
C THR A 604 14.86 -16.00 -37.61
N PHE A 605 14.95 -14.74 -37.16
CA PHE A 605 15.96 -14.32 -36.20
C PHE A 605 15.83 -15.04 -34.86
N VAL A 606 14.63 -15.12 -34.29
CA VAL A 606 14.38 -15.82 -33.01
C VAL A 606 14.76 -17.30 -33.13
N HIS A 607 14.27 -17.98 -34.16
CA HIS A 607 14.54 -19.40 -34.39
C HIS A 607 16.03 -19.70 -34.61
N ARG A 608 16.72 -18.89 -35.44
CA ARG A 608 18.17 -19.02 -35.64
C ARG A 608 18.98 -18.78 -34.35
N THR A 609 18.51 -17.90 -33.47
CA THR A 609 19.27 -17.46 -32.29
C THR A 609 19.02 -18.33 -31.07
N PHE A 610 17.78 -18.78 -30.87
CA PHE A 610 17.31 -19.43 -29.64
C PHE A 610 16.74 -20.84 -29.86
N GLY A 611 16.53 -21.26 -31.11
CA GLY A 611 16.06 -22.60 -31.46
C GLY A 611 14.68 -22.62 -32.12
N GLU A 612 14.45 -23.62 -32.99
CA GLU A 612 13.21 -23.79 -33.77
C GLU A 612 12.01 -24.23 -32.92
N ASP A 613 12.24 -24.80 -31.73
CA ASP A 613 11.18 -25.32 -30.85
C ASP A 613 10.36 -24.22 -30.16
N ILE A 614 10.74 -22.94 -30.32
CA ILE A 614 10.06 -21.80 -29.70
C ILE A 614 8.75 -21.49 -30.46
N PRO A 615 7.58 -21.40 -29.77
CA PRO A 615 6.29 -21.18 -30.40
C PRO A 615 6.07 -19.71 -30.80
N VAL A 616 6.70 -19.30 -31.91
CA VAL A 616 6.66 -17.93 -32.45
C VAL A 616 5.49 -17.75 -33.43
N ASN A 617 4.62 -16.79 -33.13
CA ASN A 617 3.48 -16.39 -33.96
C ASN A 617 3.73 -14.99 -34.55
N ILE A 618 3.31 -14.78 -35.80
CA ILE A 618 3.44 -13.49 -36.47
C ILE A 618 2.18 -12.65 -36.20
N ALA A 619 2.37 -11.46 -35.65
CA ALA A 619 1.34 -10.45 -35.42
C ALA A 619 1.76 -9.15 -36.15
N PRO A 620 1.36 -8.97 -37.42
CA PRO A 620 1.89 -7.91 -38.27
C PRO A 620 1.30 -6.52 -37.98
N ASP A 621 0.19 -6.47 -37.25
CA ASP A 621 -0.51 -5.25 -36.92
C ASP A 621 -1.16 -5.34 -35.52
N VAL A 622 -1.70 -4.22 -35.06
CA VAL A 622 -2.29 -4.13 -33.72
C VAL A 622 -3.56 -4.98 -33.59
N ALA A 623 -4.31 -5.19 -34.67
CA ALA A 623 -5.52 -6.03 -34.64
C ALA A 623 -5.15 -7.51 -34.41
N ALA A 624 -4.07 -7.99 -35.02
CA ALA A 624 -3.54 -9.33 -34.77
C ALA A 624 -3.02 -9.47 -33.33
N CYS A 625 -2.32 -8.45 -32.82
CA CYS A 625 -1.88 -8.41 -31.42
C CYS A 625 -3.07 -8.44 -30.45
N GLU A 626 -4.06 -7.54 -30.61
CA GLU A 626 -5.27 -7.48 -29.77
C GLU A 626 -5.99 -8.82 -29.74
N LYS A 627 -6.20 -9.43 -30.92
CA LYS A 627 -6.85 -10.74 -31.03
C LYS A 627 -6.10 -11.83 -30.24
N ALA A 628 -4.77 -11.81 -30.29
CA ALA A 628 -3.95 -12.76 -29.53
C ALA A 628 -4.01 -12.51 -28.02
N LEU A 629 -3.99 -11.25 -27.59
CA LEU A 629 -4.13 -10.86 -26.19
C LEU A 629 -5.51 -11.26 -25.63
N LYS A 630 -6.58 -10.96 -26.37
CA LYS A 630 -7.94 -11.38 -26.03
C LYS A 630 -8.06 -12.89 -25.89
N ALA A 631 -7.50 -13.65 -26.84
CA ALA A 631 -7.49 -15.10 -26.75
C ALA A 631 -6.72 -15.62 -25.53
N LEU A 632 -5.60 -14.98 -25.17
CA LEU A 632 -4.82 -15.29 -23.98
C LEU A 632 -5.61 -15.01 -22.69
N ALA A 633 -6.34 -13.89 -22.62
CA ALA A 633 -7.19 -13.55 -21.48
C ALA A 633 -8.32 -14.58 -21.28
N CYS A 634 -9.06 -14.89 -22.34
CA CYS A 634 -10.25 -15.76 -22.26
C CYS A 634 -9.92 -17.25 -22.05
N LYS A 635 -8.78 -17.73 -22.55
CA LYS A 635 -8.40 -19.15 -22.44
C LYS A 635 -8.15 -19.56 -20.97
N ASN A 636 -7.52 -18.67 -20.21
CA ASN A 636 -7.07 -18.95 -18.85
C ASN A 636 -8.19 -18.78 -17.80
N GLU A 637 -9.29 -18.12 -18.13
CA GLU A 637 -10.48 -18.04 -17.26
C GLU A 637 -11.12 -19.43 -17.01
N SER A 638 -10.98 -20.34 -17.97
CA SER A 638 -11.48 -21.73 -17.88
C SER A 638 -10.59 -22.67 -17.07
N GLU A 639 -9.29 -22.36 -16.95
CA GLU A 639 -8.30 -23.15 -16.21
C GLU A 639 -8.06 -22.60 -14.79
N ALA A 640 -8.11 -21.28 -14.58
CA ALA A 640 -8.00 -20.61 -13.28
C ALA A 640 -9.18 -20.90 -12.32
N ARG A 641 -10.27 -21.49 -12.81
CA ARG A 641 -11.44 -21.93 -12.01
C ARG A 641 -11.35 -23.37 -11.50
N ARG A 642 -10.23 -24.07 -11.69
CA ARG A 642 -10.02 -25.37 -11.04
C ARG A 642 -9.41 -25.14 -9.64
N PRO A 643 -10.03 -25.68 -8.58
CA PRO A 643 -9.64 -25.43 -7.20
C PRO A 643 -8.24 -25.93 -6.88
#